data_AF-A0A0X3SEQ8-F1
#
_entry.id   AF-A0A0X3SEQ8-F1
#
_cell.length_a   1.000
_cell.length_b   1.000
_cell.length_c   1.000
_cell.angle_alpha   90.00
_cell.angle_beta   90.00
_cell.angle_gamma   90.00
#
_symmetry.space_group_name_H-M   'P 1'
#
loop_
_entity.id
_entity.type
_entity.pdbx_description
1 polymer ?
#
loop_
_entity_poly.entity_id
_entity_poly.type
_entity_poly.pdbx_seq_one_letter_code
_entity_poly.pdbx_strand_id
1 'polypeptide(L)'
;MVAGALSGLLLGGLPVLPLTPAAASPSQAASAASAATQASAQAVATGKPVEVVSERTEYSTTYANPDGSTFNLKQSAVPVRVAQPGGAWVTPDATLTRREDHRIAPKAAVAGVSFSSGGDGKDLVSITEDGHTLTVGWPGSLPAPTLDGDSAVYANVLPDVDLRMTATTEGYREVLVVKTAQAAANPALTALHLPVRADGLVLKEGAGQSLQAVDDNGATVFRAPTARQWDSTGHDGTTAPAAQTKPSGSSSGKTASAPSANAASGVAAVATGDTQAAGSAAEGDESGVTDPAEGPGDSATAVPLDMSVTQSAITVVPDAGELKDEDTVYPLYIDPDVSWSESERTVLSSDGDTFYNFSGGDEGKGVGLCSIYYTGGFGYPCTTGTPYKQRMYFEFSPSALKGKRVLDATFRVTERWSMSCTATVVQLVRTGDISSSTRWPGPTANWDVMGDRTVSAGRGSDCSPSQPAKPIEFNDDPSQSYENLTKTVQSFAAGDMSRLTLMIKAGDEGDPNGWKRFDDDAVLDVDYVGVPAPPTGPGVLSGSGTTCETAEADPAIISDPTPDFLTAVQTESGGESGATLRAHFVVQKKNSDGSWSTATEPVRPSSGFVTDNAKVQVTSPVTFADGTLARMSSWTRSYWSGDDHMIESTHSSVTTKGWCYFKVDTTAPKAPTVTTDGTYSLCTANACAAGGGPGQGGDFYFKPATGDTNIAGYEYRLPTWPTWHSVTGSAPTKLITPELPGTQTLQVRARDNVGSGRPGATTSFLFKVAEGEGASGRWHFDDAAPGSGVVTAADSATTAGTRHPLTFHTAGAGFSSLARRGEQDRSFWLDSTVAANQTAWADTTSPAINTQASFSVSTWAYLTDDTDFHCIASQQNSDNTGWSLYYSSGVQRWVFLWSWYENGARKYIGANASAQGVPLKAWTHVGGVYNATDRTITLYVNGRPQGAPAALGTSGKPTTSDGALQIGRAGYSGGFNNYWRGRIDEVAVFQRALSDSEMAQEAGLIDPDTGSTAVELVGAWDPDGATGSTLADTVSGYNRTMTLSGGATLDGEAVSLDGVDDAATVSGPVVDDTGSFTVTTEVELDGAALAGKSAGYSGQVVGQRTADGSAWGLWFNQTGTEQVPQDDGTLKDVPVGYWRFGRLAADGRTYTAVSSESTALTDERVRLTGAYNAQDGTISLYLDATPNDVPTAFTAVAGNGDFSAGRAYVNKAWGNYLPEKISDLRIWVGAPANDMQVENMIGG
;
A
#
# COMPACT_ATOMS: atom_id res chain seq x y z
N MET A 1 -27.91 21.63 45.23
CA MET A 1 -28.72 22.38 46.22
C MET A 1 -29.47 23.48 45.49
N VAL A 2 -30.66 23.92 45.96
CA VAL A 2 -31.44 25.08 45.45
C VAL A 2 -31.81 24.99 43.95
N ALA A 3 -33.03 24.70 43.48
CA ALA A 3 -34.42 24.92 43.93
C ALA A 3 -34.94 26.37 43.77
N GLY A 4 -35.85 26.58 42.81
CA GLY A 4 -36.62 27.81 42.59
C GLY A 4 -37.82 27.51 41.69
N ALA A 5 -39.00 28.11 41.95
CA ALA A 5 -40.27 27.62 41.40
C ALA A 5 -41.33 28.71 41.09
N LEU A 6 -42.25 28.33 40.20
CA LEU A 6 -43.57 28.90 39.81
C LEU A 6 -44.03 30.27 40.37
N SER A 7 -44.40 31.17 39.44
CA SER A 7 -45.65 31.99 39.41
C SER A 7 -45.71 32.73 38.05
N GLY A 8 -46.84 33.00 37.37
CA GLY A 8 -48.23 32.54 37.55
C GLY A 8 -49.22 33.62 38.01
N LEU A 9 -49.89 34.36 37.09
CA LEU A 9 -51.27 34.87 37.28
C LEU A 9 -51.94 35.55 36.05
N LEU A 10 -53.26 35.30 35.93
CA LEU A 10 -54.38 36.13 35.42
C LEU A 10 -54.63 36.47 33.93
N LEU A 11 -55.93 36.67 33.66
CA LEU A 11 -56.64 36.75 32.37
C LEU A 11 -56.71 38.16 31.76
N GLY A 12 -56.91 38.23 30.44
CA GLY A 12 -57.47 39.40 29.73
C GLY A 12 -57.43 39.22 28.22
N GLY A 13 -58.58 39.13 27.53
CA GLY A 13 -58.64 38.72 26.11
C GLY A 13 -59.32 39.73 25.16
N LEU A 14 -58.86 39.73 23.92
CA LEU A 14 -59.50 40.28 22.71
C LEU A 14 -59.06 39.43 21.49
N PRO A 15 -59.88 39.30 20.43
CA PRO A 15 -59.54 38.44 19.29
C PRO A 15 -58.55 39.14 18.35
N VAL A 16 -57.39 38.53 18.13
CA VAL A 16 -56.40 38.96 17.14
C VAL A 16 -56.23 37.83 16.11
N LEU A 17 -56.40 38.16 14.83
CA LEU A 17 -56.08 37.26 13.73
C LEU A 17 -54.56 37.00 13.75
N PRO A 18 -54.09 35.74 13.88
CA PRO A 18 -52.68 35.47 13.70
C PRO A 18 -52.32 35.70 12.23
N LEU A 19 -51.54 36.74 11.95
CA LEU A 19 -50.68 36.68 10.77
C LEU A 19 -49.78 35.46 10.96
N THR A 20 -49.80 34.53 10.02
CA THR A 20 -48.76 33.51 9.94
C THR A 20 -47.43 34.23 9.78
N PRO A 21 -46.47 34.11 10.72
CA PRO A 21 -45.12 34.56 10.43
C PRO A 21 -44.64 33.78 9.21
N ALA A 22 -44.02 34.47 8.25
CA ALA A 22 -43.35 33.78 7.16
C ALA A 22 -42.28 32.88 7.79
N ALA A 23 -42.42 31.56 7.63
CA ALA A 23 -41.40 30.63 8.10
C ALA A 23 -40.11 30.95 7.35
N ALA A 24 -39.12 31.47 8.07
CA ALA A 24 -37.78 31.62 7.50
C ALA A 24 -37.32 30.24 7.06
N SER A 25 -36.84 30.13 5.82
CA SER A 25 -36.27 28.88 5.32
C SER A 25 -35.23 28.38 6.31
N PRO A 26 -35.28 27.11 6.75
CA PRO A 26 -34.26 26.59 7.64
C PRO A 26 -32.91 26.69 6.94
N SER A 27 -32.00 27.47 7.53
CA SER A 27 -30.61 27.49 7.09
C SER A 27 -30.08 26.07 7.15
N GLN A 28 -29.49 25.60 6.05
CA GLN A 28 -28.63 24.43 6.08
C GLN A 28 -27.49 24.75 7.05
N ALA A 29 -27.49 24.08 8.20
CA ALA A 29 -26.26 23.91 8.95
C ALA A 29 -25.40 22.94 8.13
N ALA A 30 -24.29 23.42 7.60
CA ALA A 30 -23.33 22.57 6.90
C ALA A 30 -22.77 21.51 7.86
N SER A 31 -22.34 20.38 7.31
CA SER A 31 -21.35 19.52 7.96
C SER A 31 -20.11 20.35 8.31
N ALA A 32 -19.35 19.93 9.33
CA ALA A 32 -18.06 20.54 9.61
C ALA A 32 -17.16 20.37 8.37
N ALA A 33 -16.70 21.48 7.80
CA ALA A 33 -15.88 21.47 6.59
C ALA A 33 -14.51 20.83 6.88
N SER A 34 -13.94 20.11 5.91
CA SER A 34 -12.61 19.52 6.05
C SER A 34 -11.52 20.58 6.27
N ALA A 35 -10.37 20.18 6.80
CA ALA A 35 -9.25 21.11 6.99
C ALA A 35 -8.78 21.73 5.66
N ALA A 36 -8.67 20.95 4.58
CA ALA A 36 -8.40 21.43 3.23
C ALA A 36 -9.44 22.47 2.76
N THR A 37 -10.72 22.23 3.01
CA THR A 37 -11.80 23.20 2.71
C THR A 37 -11.64 24.50 3.49
N GLN A 38 -11.28 24.43 4.77
CA GLN A 38 -11.05 25.61 5.62
C GLN A 38 -9.81 26.39 5.18
N ALA A 39 -8.73 25.68 4.82
CA ALA A 39 -7.50 26.26 4.29
C ALA A 39 -7.75 27.00 2.97
N SER A 40 -8.40 26.37 1.98
CA SER A 40 -8.77 26.99 0.69
C SER A 40 -9.64 28.24 0.89
N ALA A 41 -10.69 28.16 1.73
CA ALA A 41 -11.52 29.32 2.04
C ALA A 41 -10.73 30.48 2.69
N GLN A 42 -9.73 30.16 3.52
CA GLN A 42 -8.84 31.16 4.13
C GLN A 42 -7.80 31.71 3.13
N ALA A 43 -7.31 30.89 2.20
CA ALA A 43 -6.34 31.29 1.18
C ALA A 43 -6.96 32.34 0.24
N VAL A 44 -8.17 32.07 -0.27
CA VAL A 44 -8.99 33.03 -1.03
C VAL A 44 -9.27 34.30 -0.23
N ALA A 45 -9.64 34.17 1.05
CA ALA A 45 -9.98 35.31 1.90
C ALA A 45 -8.78 36.21 2.27
N THR A 46 -7.55 35.68 2.20
CA THR A 46 -6.32 36.39 2.56
C THR A 46 -5.43 36.77 1.37
N GLY A 47 -5.66 36.17 0.19
CA GLY A 47 -4.82 36.33 -1.00
C GLY A 47 -3.42 35.73 -0.84
N LYS A 48 -3.29 34.65 -0.05
CA LYS A 48 -2.02 33.99 0.30
C LYS A 48 -2.22 32.47 0.43
N PRO A 49 -1.20 31.64 0.16
CA PRO A 49 -1.28 30.21 0.46
C PRO A 49 -1.55 29.97 1.94
N VAL A 50 -2.37 28.96 2.26
CA VAL A 50 -2.68 28.55 3.63
C VAL A 50 -2.45 27.05 3.77
N GLU A 51 -1.67 26.67 4.77
CA GLU A 51 -1.28 25.30 5.04
C GLU A 51 -2.48 24.41 5.44
N VAL A 52 -2.54 23.20 4.90
CA VAL A 52 -3.51 22.16 5.29
C VAL A 52 -2.90 21.34 6.42
N VAL A 53 -2.96 21.87 7.64
CA VAL A 53 -2.22 21.35 8.82
C VAL A 53 -2.55 19.88 9.19
N SER A 54 -3.65 19.31 8.69
CA SER A 54 -4.00 17.88 8.85
C SER A 54 -3.21 16.93 7.96
N GLU A 55 -2.56 17.44 6.91
CA GLU A 55 -1.80 16.67 5.90
C GLU A 55 -0.28 16.93 6.02
N ARG A 56 0.13 17.63 7.08
CA ARG A 56 1.53 17.87 7.40
C ARG A 56 2.16 16.57 7.93
N THR A 57 3.21 16.12 7.26
CA THR A 57 4.13 15.09 7.80
C THR A 57 5.49 15.71 8.17
N GLU A 58 6.42 14.87 8.58
CA GLU A 58 7.84 15.12 8.78
C GLU A 58 8.52 15.67 7.51
N TYR A 59 8.19 15.08 6.35
CA TYR A 59 8.82 15.34 5.05
C TYR A 59 8.01 16.27 4.12
N SER A 60 6.69 16.38 4.30
CA SER A 60 5.79 17.03 3.31
C SER A 60 4.99 18.22 3.86
N THR A 61 4.47 19.09 2.99
CA THR A 61 3.49 20.13 3.36
C THR A 61 2.56 20.49 2.20
N THR A 62 1.26 20.28 2.40
CA THR A 62 0.20 20.81 1.53
C THR A 62 -0.14 22.26 1.89
N TYR A 63 -0.25 23.13 0.88
CA TYR A 63 -0.89 24.44 0.96
C TYR A 63 -2.08 24.51 0.00
N ALA A 64 -3.20 25.09 0.44
CA ALA A 64 -4.24 25.54 -0.47
C ALA A 64 -3.85 26.90 -1.07
N ASN A 65 -3.93 27.04 -2.40
CA ASN A 65 -3.47 28.23 -3.11
C ASN A 65 -4.49 29.40 -3.08
N PRO A 66 -4.05 30.65 -3.33
CA PRO A 66 -4.92 31.84 -3.29
C PRO A 66 -6.07 31.87 -4.30
N ASP A 67 -6.05 30.99 -5.31
CA ASP A 67 -7.11 30.83 -6.29
C ASP A 67 -8.36 30.11 -5.72
N GLY A 68 -8.17 29.35 -4.64
CA GLY A 68 -9.18 28.49 -4.02
C GLY A 68 -9.46 27.19 -4.77
N SER A 69 -8.67 26.86 -5.80
CA SER A 69 -8.90 25.70 -6.67
C SER A 69 -7.70 24.78 -6.88
N THR A 70 -6.47 25.27 -6.65
CA THR A 70 -5.25 24.46 -6.69
C THR A 70 -4.67 24.29 -5.29
N PHE A 71 -3.85 23.26 -5.16
CA PHE A 71 -3.08 22.96 -3.97
C PHE A 71 -1.61 22.79 -4.37
N ASN A 72 -0.71 23.09 -3.44
CA ASN A 72 0.73 23.03 -3.61
C ASN A 72 1.31 22.05 -2.59
N LEU A 73 1.93 20.97 -3.05
CA LEU A 73 2.65 20.02 -2.23
C LEU A 73 4.14 20.33 -2.30
N LYS A 74 4.79 20.43 -1.14
CA LYS A 74 6.25 20.41 -1.04
C LYS A 74 6.66 19.11 -0.36
N GLN A 75 7.42 18.27 -1.04
CA GLN A 75 7.97 17.01 -0.53
C GLN A 75 9.49 17.14 -0.50
N SER A 76 10.12 16.97 0.67
CA SER A 76 11.57 17.10 0.83
C SER A 76 12.25 15.75 0.99
N ALA A 77 13.49 15.62 0.52
CA ALA A 77 14.32 14.42 0.66
C ALA A 77 14.96 14.25 2.07
N VAL A 78 14.62 15.17 2.99
CA VAL A 78 15.05 15.20 4.40
C VAL A 78 13.88 15.66 5.28
N PRO A 79 13.78 15.23 6.56
CA PRO A 79 12.71 15.66 7.43
C PRO A 79 12.89 17.13 7.80
N VAL A 80 11.87 17.95 7.54
CA VAL A 80 11.87 19.39 7.84
C VAL A 80 11.25 19.72 9.21
N ARG A 81 10.70 18.70 9.89
CA ARG A 81 10.08 18.77 11.22
C ARG A 81 9.94 17.38 11.82
N VAL A 82 9.59 17.34 13.10
CA VAL A 82 9.36 16.12 13.88
C VAL A 82 8.08 16.29 14.71
N ALA A 83 7.17 15.31 14.66
CA ALA A 83 6.00 15.25 15.53
C ALA A 83 6.37 15.04 17.01
N GLN A 84 5.50 15.48 17.92
CA GLN A 84 5.69 15.34 19.37
C GLN A 84 4.45 14.75 20.05
N PRO A 85 4.62 13.95 21.11
CA PRO A 85 3.49 13.41 21.89
C PRO A 85 2.51 14.51 22.31
N GLY A 86 1.28 14.44 21.79
CA GLY A 86 0.25 15.48 21.95
C GLY A 86 0.00 16.36 20.71
N GLY A 87 0.63 16.08 19.56
CA GLY A 87 0.31 16.72 18.28
C GLY A 87 0.97 18.09 18.04
N ALA A 88 2.04 18.39 18.79
CA ALA A 88 2.91 19.53 18.48
C ALA A 88 3.97 19.14 17.43
N TRP A 89 4.54 20.13 16.77
CA TRP A 89 5.57 19.97 15.75
C TRP A 89 6.78 20.83 16.12
N VAL A 90 7.99 20.28 15.97
CA VAL A 90 9.26 20.97 16.26
C VAL A 90 10.22 20.85 15.08
N THR A 91 11.19 21.77 14.99
CA THR A 91 12.35 21.63 14.11
C THR A 91 13.15 20.39 14.51
N PRO A 92 13.72 19.61 13.56
CA PRO A 92 14.60 18.51 13.89
C PRO A 92 15.84 19.01 14.65
N ASP A 93 16.28 18.25 15.65
CA ASP A 93 17.42 18.58 16.51
C ASP A 93 18.02 17.27 17.06
N ALA A 94 19.04 16.78 16.35
CA ALA A 94 19.76 15.56 16.67
C ALA A 94 20.61 15.64 17.96
N THR A 95 20.80 16.84 18.53
CA THR A 95 21.62 17.01 19.74
C THR A 95 21.13 16.08 20.85
N LEU A 96 22.04 15.35 21.47
CA LEU A 96 21.70 14.36 22.48
C LEU A 96 21.35 14.98 23.84
N THR A 97 20.36 14.38 24.50
CA THR A 97 19.98 14.66 25.88
C THR A 97 19.73 13.36 26.64
N ARG A 98 19.72 13.43 27.98
CA ARG A 98 19.37 12.30 28.86
C ARG A 98 17.88 12.38 29.21
N ARG A 99 17.13 11.33 28.87
CA ARG A 99 15.69 11.17 29.13
C ARG A 99 15.42 10.71 30.58
N GLU A 100 14.16 10.78 31.02
CA GLU A 100 13.76 10.41 32.40
C GLU A 100 13.90 8.90 32.69
N ASP A 101 13.85 8.07 31.65
CA ASP A 101 14.13 6.61 31.68
C ASP A 101 15.62 6.27 31.83
N HIS A 102 16.49 7.27 31.95
CA HIS A 102 17.94 7.19 31.96
C HIS A 102 18.60 6.74 30.64
N ARG A 103 17.88 6.72 29.52
CA ARG A 103 18.49 6.60 28.18
C ARG A 103 19.01 7.94 27.68
N ILE A 104 19.78 7.89 26.61
CA ILE A 104 20.26 9.05 25.83
C ILE A 104 19.50 9.05 24.50
N ALA A 105 19.14 10.21 23.96
CA ALA A 105 18.45 10.31 22.67
C ALA A 105 18.56 11.72 22.08
N PRO A 106 18.36 11.91 20.76
CA PRO A 106 18.14 13.23 20.18
C PRO A 106 16.94 13.93 20.83
N LYS A 107 16.95 15.27 20.86
CA LYS A 107 15.79 16.06 21.32
C LYS A 107 14.60 15.93 20.36
N ALA A 108 14.87 15.88 19.06
CA ALA A 108 13.88 15.72 18.00
C ALA A 108 14.50 15.02 16.77
N ALA A 109 14.17 13.75 16.58
CA ALA A 109 14.39 12.97 15.37
C ALA A 109 13.08 12.27 15.02
N VAL A 110 12.88 11.91 13.75
CA VAL A 110 11.70 11.16 13.30
C VAL A 110 11.75 9.76 13.89
N ALA A 111 12.78 9.01 13.50
CA ALA A 111 13.03 7.66 14.00
C ALA A 111 13.17 7.63 15.54
N GLY A 112 12.57 6.61 16.17
CA GLY A 112 12.51 6.42 17.63
C GLY A 112 13.82 6.09 18.34
N VAL A 113 14.94 6.69 17.94
CA VAL A 113 16.31 6.35 18.38
C VAL A 113 16.55 6.65 19.86
N SER A 114 17.24 5.72 20.55
CA SER A 114 17.84 5.95 21.86
C SER A 114 19.08 5.10 22.11
N PHE A 115 20.09 5.69 22.75
CA PHE A 115 21.35 5.07 23.16
C PHE A 115 21.38 4.74 24.67
N SER A 116 22.21 3.77 25.02
CA SER A 116 22.50 3.36 26.40
C SER A 116 23.16 4.50 27.21
N SER A 117 22.99 4.49 28.54
CA SER A 117 23.78 5.32 29.46
C SER A 117 25.00 4.60 30.05
N GLY A 118 25.33 3.41 29.52
CA GLY A 118 26.34 2.49 30.03
C GLY A 118 25.69 1.32 30.81
N GLY A 119 26.45 0.26 31.07
CA GLY A 119 25.95 -0.89 31.85
C GLY A 119 26.39 -2.25 31.31
N ASP A 120 25.44 -3.19 31.19
CA ASP A 120 25.65 -4.59 30.79
C ASP A 120 25.69 -4.81 29.26
N GLY A 121 25.61 -3.75 28.46
CA GLY A 121 25.80 -3.75 27.00
C GLY A 121 24.61 -4.19 26.16
N LYS A 122 23.71 -5.00 26.72
CA LYS A 122 22.66 -5.74 25.98
C LYS A 122 21.70 -4.88 25.12
N ASP A 123 21.52 -3.60 25.46
CA ASP A 123 20.65 -2.63 24.77
C ASP A 123 21.45 -1.35 24.45
N LEU A 124 22.51 -1.45 23.62
CA LEU A 124 23.38 -0.33 23.21
C LEU A 124 22.57 0.78 22.53
N VAL A 125 21.74 0.39 21.57
CA VAL A 125 20.85 1.28 20.80
C VAL A 125 19.52 0.58 20.57
N SER A 126 18.44 1.37 20.58
CA SER A 126 17.11 0.94 20.17
C SER A 126 16.55 1.96 19.19
N ILE A 127 15.96 1.48 18.09
CA ILE A 127 15.21 2.25 17.10
C ILE A 127 13.81 1.63 16.98
N THR A 128 12.79 2.46 16.84
CA THR A 128 11.37 2.08 16.92
C THR A 128 10.60 2.91 15.91
N GLU A 129 9.76 2.26 15.11
CA GLU A 129 8.93 2.87 14.06
C GLU A 129 7.62 2.09 13.93
N ASP A 130 6.47 2.77 13.84
CA ASP A 130 5.11 2.17 13.79
C ASP A 130 4.81 1.04 14.79
N GLY A 131 5.50 1.02 15.94
CA GLY A 131 5.37 -0.02 16.97
C GLY A 131 6.34 -1.19 16.82
N HIS A 132 6.94 -1.38 15.64
CA HIS A 132 8.07 -2.27 15.41
C HIS A 132 9.31 -1.75 16.16
N THR A 133 10.19 -2.64 16.63
CA THR A 133 11.40 -2.23 17.35
C THR A 133 12.60 -3.12 17.05
N LEU A 134 13.74 -2.47 16.79
CA LEU A 134 15.04 -3.10 16.63
C LEU A 134 15.99 -2.61 17.73
N THR A 135 16.46 -3.53 18.57
CA THR A 135 17.47 -3.27 19.61
C THR A 135 18.78 -3.97 19.25
N VAL A 136 19.87 -3.22 19.19
CA VAL A 136 21.24 -3.74 19.02
C VAL A 136 22.01 -3.59 20.33
N GLY A 137 22.83 -4.58 20.68
CA GLY A 137 23.63 -4.66 21.89
C GLY A 137 25.12 -4.67 21.62
N TRP A 138 25.90 -4.29 22.64
CA TRP A 138 27.35 -4.38 22.65
C TRP A 138 27.84 -5.69 23.30
N PRO A 139 28.84 -6.39 22.75
CA PRO A 139 29.41 -7.63 23.32
C PRO A 139 30.32 -7.39 24.56
N GLY A 140 29.81 -6.73 25.58
CA GLY A 140 30.52 -6.49 26.84
C GLY A 140 29.90 -5.39 27.69
N SER A 141 30.55 -5.02 28.79
CA SER A 141 30.10 -3.88 29.60
C SER A 141 30.37 -2.55 28.90
N LEU A 142 29.35 -1.71 28.74
CA LEU A 142 29.51 -0.35 28.22
C LEU A 142 29.91 0.63 29.35
N PRO A 143 30.89 1.52 29.13
CA PRO A 143 31.17 2.64 30.02
C PRO A 143 30.02 3.67 29.97
N ALA A 144 30.01 4.64 30.88
CA ALA A 144 29.10 5.77 30.76
C ALA A 144 29.60 6.75 29.68
N PRO A 145 28.81 7.10 28.65
CA PRO A 145 29.29 7.93 27.55
C PRO A 145 29.35 9.42 27.91
N THR A 146 30.27 10.12 27.28
CA THR A 146 30.29 11.59 27.20
C THR A 146 29.39 12.02 26.05
N LEU A 147 28.68 13.15 26.19
CA LEU A 147 27.87 13.73 25.12
C LEU A 147 28.62 14.92 24.50
N ASP A 148 28.62 14.98 23.18
CA ASP A 148 29.18 16.08 22.39
C ASP A 148 28.27 16.30 21.17
N GLY A 149 27.54 17.42 21.11
CA GLY A 149 26.52 17.64 20.09
C GLY A 149 25.47 16.51 19.98
N ASP A 150 25.43 15.88 18.81
CA ASP A 150 24.62 14.71 18.42
C ASP A 150 25.24 13.34 18.78
N SER A 151 26.43 13.36 19.39
CA SER A 151 27.32 12.21 19.52
C SER A 151 27.49 11.76 20.97
N ALA A 152 27.39 10.45 21.20
CA ALA A 152 27.66 9.79 22.48
C ALA A 152 28.95 8.97 22.38
N VAL A 153 30.02 9.43 23.04
CA VAL A 153 31.34 8.80 23.02
C VAL A 153 31.54 7.92 24.25
N TYR A 154 31.58 6.62 24.02
CA TYR A 154 31.89 5.56 24.99
C TYR A 154 33.40 5.29 24.95
N ALA A 155 34.16 5.94 25.84
CA ALA A 155 35.61 5.84 25.83
C ALA A 155 36.11 4.48 26.33
N ASN A 156 37.05 3.86 25.60
CA ASN A 156 37.64 2.55 25.91
C ASN A 156 36.61 1.40 26.08
N VAL A 157 35.72 1.21 25.09
CA VAL A 157 34.88 -0.01 25.03
C VAL A 157 35.72 -1.28 24.84
N LEU A 158 36.87 -1.13 24.18
CA LEU A 158 38.02 -2.04 24.20
C LEU A 158 39.26 -1.19 24.54
N PRO A 159 40.39 -1.77 24.98
CA PRO A 159 41.61 -1.01 25.25
C PRO A 159 42.05 -0.20 24.03
N ASP A 160 42.19 1.12 24.19
CA ASP A 160 42.52 2.09 23.12
C ASP A 160 41.56 2.09 21.90
N VAL A 161 40.31 1.64 22.08
CA VAL A 161 39.20 1.81 21.12
C VAL A 161 38.02 2.52 21.78
N ASP A 162 37.58 3.64 21.21
CA ASP A 162 36.33 4.29 21.60
C ASP A 162 35.20 3.91 20.65
N LEU A 163 33.97 3.99 21.12
CA LEU A 163 32.74 3.83 20.33
C LEU A 163 31.99 5.17 20.33
N ARG A 164 31.74 5.75 19.16
CA ARG A 164 30.94 6.97 18.98
C ARG A 164 29.61 6.60 18.33
N MET A 165 28.52 6.78 19.07
CA MET A 165 27.16 6.67 18.53
C MET A 165 26.68 8.07 18.17
N THR A 166 26.49 8.37 16.89
CA THR A 166 25.99 9.66 16.41
C THR A 166 24.52 9.52 16.04
N ALA A 167 23.62 10.29 16.66
CA ALA A 167 22.23 10.34 16.23
C ALA A 167 22.08 11.22 15.00
N THR A 168 21.24 10.81 14.05
CA THR A 168 20.75 11.71 12.99
C THR A 168 19.28 12.04 13.25
N THR A 169 18.65 12.79 12.35
CA THR A 169 17.20 13.04 12.38
C THR A 169 16.37 11.85 11.87
N GLU A 170 17.03 10.81 11.34
CA GLU A 170 16.44 9.69 10.57
C GLU A 170 16.97 8.31 11.01
N GLY A 171 17.90 8.25 11.97
CA GLY A 171 18.62 7.02 12.33
C GLY A 171 19.85 7.29 13.20
N TYR A 172 20.89 6.46 13.06
CA TYR A 172 22.16 6.64 13.77
C TYR A 172 23.36 6.03 13.04
N ARG A 173 24.55 6.58 13.30
CA ARG A 173 25.86 6.01 12.93
C ARG A 173 26.57 5.40 14.14
N GLU A 174 27.28 4.31 13.94
CA GLU A 174 28.09 3.63 14.96
C GLU A 174 29.55 3.60 14.50
N VAL A 175 30.41 4.49 15.01
CA VAL A 175 31.83 4.54 14.61
C VAL A 175 32.74 4.05 15.73
N LEU A 176 33.46 2.95 15.48
CA LEU A 176 34.59 2.51 16.31
C LEU A 176 35.87 3.25 15.92
N VAL A 177 36.44 3.98 16.87
CA VAL A 177 37.67 4.78 16.71
C VAL A 177 38.84 4.02 17.30
N VAL A 178 39.59 3.32 16.45
CA VAL A 178 40.77 2.53 16.80
C VAL A 178 42.00 3.45 16.85
N LYS A 179 42.49 3.75 18.05
CA LYS A 179 43.49 4.83 18.25
C LYS A 179 44.94 4.44 17.98
N THR A 180 45.25 3.14 17.95
CA THR A 180 46.63 2.65 17.85
C THR A 180 46.72 1.31 17.11
N ALA A 181 47.87 1.01 16.53
CA ALA A 181 48.17 -0.31 15.97
C ALA A 181 48.10 -1.45 17.03
N GLN A 182 48.32 -1.13 18.32
CA GLN A 182 48.13 -2.08 19.42
C GLN A 182 46.64 -2.40 19.64
N ALA A 183 45.75 -1.43 19.43
CA ALA A 183 44.31 -1.61 19.47
C ALA A 183 43.80 -2.41 18.25
N ALA A 184 44.30 -2.11 17.04
CA ALA A 184 43.99 -2.85 15.81
C ALA A 184 44.33 -4.36 15.90
N ALA A 185 45.40 -4.71 16.62
CA ALA A 185 45.80 -6.09 16.88
C ALA A 185 44.92 -6.83 17.91
N ASN A 186 43.84 -6.24 18.43
CA ASN A 186 42.94 -6.85 19.41
C ASN A 186 42.07 -7.95 18.75
N PRO A 187 42.08 -9.20 19.24
CA PRO A 187 41.24 -10.28 18.69
C PRO A 187 39.74 -9.98 18.67
N ALA A 188 39.24 -9.08 19.53
CA ALA A 188 37.83 -8.66 19.52
C ALA A 188 37.44 -7.83 18.28
N LEU A 189 38.41 -7.25 17.56
CA LEU A 189 38.19 -6.56 16.27
C LEU A 189 38.33 -7.51 15.06
N THR A 190 38.57 -8.81 15.26
CA THR A 190 38.63 -9.79 14.14
C THR A 190 37.25 -10.25 13.68
N ALA A 191 36.24 -10.18 14.57
CA ALA A 191 34.83 -10.34 14.25
C ALA A 191 34.01 -9.71 15.39
N LEU A 192 33.30 -8.62 15.11
CA LEU A 192 32.46 -7.91 16.06
C LEU A 192 31.05 -8.50 16.02
N HIS A 193 30.69 -9.26 17.04
CA HIS A 193 29.34 -9.84 17.18
C HIS A 193 28.45 -8.91 18.03
N LEU A 194 27.52 -8.20 17.40
CA LEU A 194 26.53 -7.35 18.06
C LEU A 194 25.24 -8.16 18.29
N PRO A 195 24.83 -8.47 19.54
CA PRO A 195 23.55 -9.13 19.79
C PRO A 195 22.36 -8.28 19.36
N VAL A 196 21.28 -8.91 18.88
CA VAL A 196 20.09 -8.19 18.38
C VAL A 196 18.81 -8.78 18.96
N ARG A 197 17.81 -7.92 19.18
CA ARG A 197 16.40 -8.25 19.36
C ARG A 197 15.57 -7.48 18.33
N ALA A 198 14.69 -8.18 17.65
CA ALA A 198 13.74 -7.65 16.70
C ALA A 198 12.34 -8.02 17.19
N ASP A 199 11.49 -7.02 17.44
CA ASP A 199 10.11 -7.19 17.91
C ASP A 199 9.17 -6.71 16.79
N GLY A 200 8.36 -7.64 16.25
CA GLY A 200 7.52 -7.44 15.06
C GLY A 200 8.26 -7.48 13.71
N LEU A 201 9.53 -7.92 13.69
CA LEU A 201 10.40 -7.80 12.52
C LEU A 201 11.21 -9.06 12.22
N VAL A 202 11.41 -9.33 10.92
CA VAL A 202 12.28 -10.37 10.37
C VAL A 202 13.52 -9.72 9.77
N LEU A 203 14.71 -10.05 10.30
CA LEU A 203 15.99 -9.56 9.78
C LEU A 203 16.43 -10.33 8.53
N LYS A 204 17.00 -9.61 7.56
CA LYS A 204 17.60 -10.15 6.33
C LYS A 204 19.00 -9.55 6.11
N GLU A 205 19.79 -10.26 5.31
CA GLU A 205 21.00 -9.78 4.65
C GLU A 205 20.62 -9.46 3.20
N GLY A 206 20.99 -8.28 2.69
CA GLY A 206 20.58 -7.74 1.40
C GLY A 206 21.73 -7.52 0.42
N ALA A 207 21.46 -6.89 -0.73
CA ALA A 207 22.47 -6.61 -1.76
C ALA A 207 23.67 -5.85 -1.19
N GLY A 208 24.87 -6.21 -1.68
CA GLY A 208 26.11 -5.60 -1.22
C GLY A 208 26.42 -5.81 0.27
N GLN A 209 25.84 -6.84 0.91
CA GLN A 209 25.95 -7.11 2.35
C GLN A 209 25.33 -6.00 3.23
N SER A 210 24.29 -5.34 2.72
CA SER A 210 23.40 -4.51 3.53
C SER A 210 22.59 -5.36 4.53
N LEU A 211 21.96 -4.73 5.51
CA LEU A 211 20.94 -5.35 6.37
C LEU A 211 19.58 -4.73 6.09
N GLN A 212 18.53 -5.56 6.14
CA GLN A 212 17.15 -5.12 6.19
C GLN A 212 16.43 -5.71 7.41
N ALA A 213 15.41 -5.01 7.90
CA ALA A 213 14.39 -5.54 8.80
C ALA A 213 13.02 -5.32 8.15
N VAL A 214 12.25 -6.39 7.97
CA VAL A 214 10.91 -6.34 7.35
C VAL A 214 9.81 -6.74 8.33
N ASP A 215 8.59 -6.24 8.13
CA ASP A 215 7.40 -6.62 8.89
C ASP A 215 6.85 -8.01 8.47
N ASP A 216 5.77 -8.45 9.11
CA ASP A 216 5.07 -9.71 8.76
C ASP A 216 4.42 -9.68 7.35
N ASN A 217 4.22 -8.50 6.73
CA ASN A 217 3.82 -8.36 5.31
C ASN A 217 5.01 -8.38 4.34
N GLY A 218 6.24 -8.35 4.84
CA GLY A 218 7.48 -8.28 4.05
C GLY A 218 7.92 -6.88 3.63
N ALA A 219 7.24 -5.82 4.07
CA ALA A 219 7.61 -4.43 3.82
C ALA A 219 8.85 -4.05 4.65
N THR A 220 9.77 -3.26 4.07
CA THR A 220 11.01 -2.86 4.75
C THR A 220 10.75 -1.74 5.75
N VAL A 221 11.04 -2.01 7.03
CA VAL A 221 10.89 -1.05 8.13
C VAL A 221 12.23 -0.42 8.53
N PHE A 222 13.34 -1.16 8.45
CA PHE A 222 14.69 -0.61 8.64
C PHE A 222 15.68 -1.13 7.60
N ARG A 223 16.65 -0.29 7.21
CA ARG A 223 17.73 -0.60 6.27
C ARG A 223 19.08 -0.12 6.83
N ALA A 224 20.16 -0.78 6.45
CA ALA A 224 21.52 -0.42 6.82
C ALA A 224 22.48 -0.71 5.65
N PRO A 225 23.29 0.26 5.18
CA PRO A 225 24.26 0.04 4.10
C PRO A 225 25.41 -0.89 4.52
N THR A 226 26.24 -1.30 3.56
CA THR A 226 27.49 -2.03 3.82
C THR A 226 28.38 -1.25 4.79
N ALA A 227 28.82 -1.89 5.87
CA ALA A 227 29.78 -1.29 6.80
C ALA A 227 31.12 -0.98 6.12
N ARG A 228 31.87 -0.02 6.67
CA ARG A 228 33.13 0.48 6.10
C ARG A 228 34.26 0.59 7.11
N GLN A 229 35.47 0.66 6.58
CA GLN A 229 36.70 0.98 7.30
C GLN A 229 37.52 2.01 6.49
N TRP A 230 38.18 2.94 7.17
CA TRP A 230 39.11 3.90 6.56
C TRP A 230 40.12 4.42 7.58
N ASP A 231 41.25 4.95 7.10
CA ASP A 231 42.30 5.55 7.93
C ASP A 231 42.32 7.09 7.86
N SER A 232 43.23 7.72 8.61
CA SER A 232 43.34 9.19 8.69
C SER A 232 44.26 9.82 7.62
N THR A 233 44.51 9.16 6.48
CA THR A 233 45.27 9.76 5.37
C THR A 233 44.58 11.01 4.81
N GLY A 234 45.35 12.09 4.63
CA GLY A 234 44.88 13.39 4.14
C GLY A 234 45.34 14.58 5.00
N HIS A 235 45.53 14.39 6.30
CA HIS A 235 45.94 15.45 7.23
C HIS A 235 47.47 15.49 7.46
N ASP A 236 48.23 16.22 6.61
CA ASP A 236 49.63 16.54 6.94
C ASP A 236 50.08 17.96 6.50
N GLY A 237 49.76 18.93 7.36
CA GLY A 237 50.02 20.36 7.20
C GLY A 237 51.49 20.79 7.38
N THR A 238 52.41 20.21 6.60
CA THR A 238 53.83 20.58 6.44
C THR A 238 54.78 20.42 7.65
N THR A 239 55.79 19.55 7.50
CA THR A 239 57.20 19.99 7.63
C THR A 239 58.19 18.99 7.00
N ALA A 240 59.12 19.48 6.18
CA ALA A 240 60.11 18.63 5.50
C ALA A 240 61.47 18.57 6.22
N PRO A 241 62.04 17.35 6.43
CA PRO A 241 63.48 17.16 6.69
C PRO A 241 64.24 16.62 5.45
N ALA A 242 65.57 16.73 5.49
CA ALA A 242 66.45 16.46 4.33
C ALA A 242 66.71 14.96 4.04
N ALA A 243 66.99 14.64 2.78
CA ALA A 243 67.13 13.28 2.26
C ALA A 243 68.48 12.56 2.52
N GLN A 244 68.46 11.21 2.56
CA GLN A 244 69.68 10.39 2.33
C GLN A 244 69.43 8.92 1.86
N THR A 245 69.22 8.75 0.54
CA THR A 245 69.70 7.64 -0.34
C THR A 245 69.73 6.15 0.11
N LYS A 246 68.81 5.34 -0.47
CA LYS A 246 69.03 4.06 -1.24
C LYS A 246 69.60 2.78 -0.54
N PRO A 247 69.59 1.55 -1.16
CA PRO A 247 68.96 1.09 -2.43
C PRO A 247 68.31 -0.34 -2.47
N SER A 248 67.25 -0.53 -3.27
CA SER A 248 66.88 -1.80 -3.98
C SER A 248 65.77 -1.51 -5.04
N GLY A 249 65.52 -2.25 -6.13
CA GLY A 249 66.30 -3.35 -6.74
C GLY A 249 65.65 -4.15 -7.90
N SER A 250 65.44 -3.56 -9.09
CA SER A 250 64.96 -4.21 -10.35
C SER A 250 63.43 -4.53 -10.42
N SER A 251 62.77 -4.68 -11.58
CA SER A 251 63.26 -4.79 -12.99
C SER A 251 62.28 -4.28 -14.08
N SER A 252 62.83 -3.55 -15.08
CA SER A 252 62.41 -3.41 -16.50
C SER A 252 60.97 -2.99 -16.91
N GLY A 253 60.76 -2.01 -17.80
CA GLY A 253 61.67 -0.98 -18.36
C GLY A 253 61.37 -0.43 -19.77
N LYS A 254 62.26 0.50 -20.19
CA LYS A 254 62.50 1.05 -21.56
C LYS A 254 61.52 2.06 -22.21
N THR A 255 61.95 3.34 -22.13
CA THR A 255 62.03 4.35 -23.23
C THR A 255 60.73 4.96 -23.81
N ALA A 256 60.67 6.24 -24.22
CA ALA A 256 61.77 7.18 -24.55
C ALA A 256 61.46 8.69 -24.34
N SER A 257 62.55 9.47 -24.15
CA SER A 257 62.76 10.86 -24.62
C SER A 257 61.88 12.04 -24.16
N ALA A 258 62.46 12.91 -23.31
CA ALA A 258 62.24 14.37 -23.31
C ALA A 258 63.09 15.04 -24.45
N PRO A 259 63.06 16.38 -24.74
CA PRO A 259 63.38 17.52 -23.84
C PRO A 259 62.41 18.75 -24.00
N SER A 260 62.60 19.97 -23.43
CA SER A 260 63.13 20.54 -22.16
C SER A 260 63.33 22.07 -22.33
N ALA A 261 63.55 22.83 -21.24
CA ALA A 261 63.98 24.26 -21.20
C ALA A 261 62.90 25.32 -21.53
N ASN A 262 62.89 26.56 -21.00
CA ASN A 262 63.75 27.32 -20.06
C ASN A 262 62.86 28.32 -19.25
N ALA A 263 63.12 28.70 -17.99
CA ALA A 263 64.11 29.70 -17.49
C ALA A 263 63.88 31.15 -18.01
N ALA A 264 63.99 32.26 -17.25
CA ALA A 264 64.44 32.52 -15.86
C ALA A 264 64.06 33.95 -15.35
N SER A 265 64.34 34.24 -14.06
CA SER A 265 64.41 35.59 -13.41
C SER A 265 63.08 36.36 -13.26
N GLY A 266 62.86 37.32 -12.34
CA GLY A 266 63.67 38.07 -11.35
C GLY A 266 62.94 39.44 -11.11
N VAL A 267 63.17 40.29 -10.09
CA VAL A 267 64.17 40.47 -9.02
C VAL A 267 63.49 41.24 -7.84
N ALA A 268 64.08 41.25 -6.64
CA ALA A 268 63.61 42.01 -5.45
C ALA A 268 63.99 43.53 -5.49
N ALA A 269 63.80 44.42 -4.49
CA ALA A 269 63.45 44.33 -3.06
C ALA A 269 63.09 45.72 -2.43
N VAL A 270 62.42 45.76 -1.26
CA VAL A 270 62.67 46.68 -0.08
C VAL A 270 62.38 48.20 -0.27
N ALA A 271 61.95 49.06 0.69
CA ALA A 271 61.89 49.07 2.18
C ALA A 271 60.72 49.92 2.78
N THR A 272 60.47 49.77 4.10
CA THR A 272 60.00 50.77 5.14
C THR A 272 59.17 52.00 4.70
N GLY A 273 58.01 52.36 5.29
CA GLY A 273 57.27 51.92 6.50
C GLY A 273 55.85 52.56 6.51
N ASP A 274 55.16 52.90 7.62
CA ASP A 274 55.46 52.80 9.07
C ASP A 274 54.15 52.93 9.93
N THR A 275 54.25 53.19 11.23
CA THR A 275 53.21 53.43 12.25
C THR A 275 52.30 54.65 11.99
N GLN A 276 51.04 54.77 12.44
CA GLN A 276 50.05 53.98 13.22
C GLN A 276 48.67 54.68 13.05
N ALA A 277 47.47 54.29 13.50
CA ALA A 277 46.78 53.15 14.18
C ALA A 277 45.25 53.47 14.06
N ALA A 278 44.21 52.65 14.32
CA ALA A 278 43.95 51.26 14.73
C ALA A 278 42.54 50.89 14.16
N GLY A 279 41.98 49.67 14.21
CA GLY A 279 42.41 48.39 14.81
C GLY A 279 41.31 47.79 15.70
N SER A 280 40.92 46.52 15.46
CA SER A 280 39.90 45.73 16.17
C SER A 280 40.48 44.41 16.70
N ALA A 281 39.70 43.64 17.47
CA ALA A 281 40.15 42.36 18.01
C ALA A 281 40.32 41.28 16.93
N ALA A 282 41.11 40.26 17.25
CA ALA A 282 41.20 39.03 16.47
C ALA A 282 40.22 37.98 17.03
N GLU A 283 39.51 37.32 16.14
CA GLU A 283 39.10 35.93 16.31
C GLU A 283 40.09 35.09 15.48
N GLY A 284 40.38 33.86 15.91
CA GLY A 284 41.44 33.04 15.32
C GLY A 284 40.89 31.97 14.40
N ASP A 285 41.67 31.56 13.40
CA ASP A 285 41.38 30.36 12.62
C ASP A 285 41.38 29.13 13.54
N GLU A 286 40.25 28.42 13.63
CA GLU A 286 40.29 26.98 13.86
C GLU A 286 40.45 26.30 12.50
N SER A 287 41.66 25.80 12.24
CA SER A 287 41.97 25.05 11.04
C SER A 287 41.17 23.74 11.02
N GLY A 288 40.34 23.56 9.99
CA GLY A 288 39.40 22.44 9.92
C GLY A 288 40.03 21.07 10.12
N VAL A 289 39.38 20.29 11.00
CA VAL A 289 39.44 18.84 11.04
C VAL A 289 38.08 18.37 10.54
N THR A 290 38.05 17.49 9.53
CA THR A 290 36.79 16.86 9.09
C THR A 290 36.23 16.01 10.22
N ASP A 291 34.99 16.25 10.66
CA ASP A 291 34.37 15.42 11.70
C ASP A 291 34.18 13.99 11.17
N PRO A 292 34.71 12.94 11.85
CA PRO A 292 34.46 11.55 11.50
C PRO A 292 32.98 11.14 11.37
N ALA A 293 32.03 11.91 11.89
CA ALA A 293 30.59 11.71 11.69
C ALA A 293 30.12 11.97 10.25
N GLU A 294 30.89 12.70 9.44
CA GLU A 294 30.63 12.89 8.00
C GLU A 294 31.15 11.72 7.12
N GLY A 295 31.82 10.73 7.72
CA GLY A 295 32.45 9.60 7.02
C GLY A 295 33.90 9.89 6.58
N PRO A 296 34.45 9.11 5.61
CA PRO A 296 35.74 9.44 5.00
C PRO A 296 35.66 10.77 4.24
N GLY A 297 36.66 11.63 4.41
CA GLY A 297 36.77 12.86 3.61
C GLY A 297 37.34 12.58 2.21
N ASP A 298 37.10 13.51 1.27
CA ASP A 298 37.47 13.59 -0.17
C ASP A 298 38.93 13.25 -0.61
N SER A 299 39.74 12.63 0.24
CA SER A 299 41.08 12.12 -0.08
C SER A 299 41.54 10.91 0.74
N ALA A 300 40.71 10.38 1.65
CA ALA A 300 40.99 9.15 2.40
C ALA A 300 40.68 7.91 1.54
N THR A 301 41.28 6.76 1.87
CA THR A 301 40.93 5.48 1.23
C THR A 301 39.96 4.71 2.13
N ALA A 302 38.83 4.25 1.57
CA ALA A 302 37.82 3.48 2.30
C ALA A 302 37.59 2.10 1.69
N VAL A 303 37.40 1.10 2.56
CA VAL A 303 37.22 -0.31 2.21
C VAL A 303 35.89 -0.82 2.79
N PRO A 304 35.04 -1.54 2.02
CA PRO A 304 33.84 -2.18 2.54
C PRO A 304 34.20 -3.39 3.41
N LEU A 305 33.42 -3.64 4.47
CA LEU A 305 33.64 -4.72 5.42
C LEU A 305 32.73 -5.92 5.20
N ASP A 306 33.21 -7.11 5.54
CA ASP A 306 32.41 -8.33 5.46
C ASP A 306 31.37 -8.36 6.61
N MET A 307 30.09 -8.45 6.28
CA MET A 307 28.96 -8.51 7.22
C MET A 307 28.19 -9.83 7.10
N SER A 308 27.47 -10.21 8.17
CA SER A 308 26.47 -11.28 8.12
C SER A 308 25.39 -11.12 9.19
N VAL A 309 24.15 -11.55 8.88
CA VAL A 309 22.96 -11.25 9.70
C VAL A 309 22.25 -12.52 10.19
N THR A 310 21.75 -12.49 11.43
CA THR A 310 20.84 -13.50 12.00
C THR A 310 19.78 -12.84 12.87
N GLN A 311 18.66 -13.52 13.14
CA GLN A 311 17.57 -13.06 14.03
C GLN A 311 17.98 -12.83 15.51
N SER A 312 19.26 -12.92 15.84
CA SER A 312 19.78 -12.73 17.20
C SER A 312 21.14 -12.03 17.29
N ALA A 313 21.80 -11.77 16.15
CA ALA A 313 23.10 -11.10 16.08
C ALA A 313 23.41 -10.60 14.67
N ILE A 314 24.05 -9.43 14.60
CA ILE A 314 24.82 -8.94 13.43
C ILE A 314 26.29 -9.27 13.68
N THR A 315 27.04 -9.64 12.65
CA THR A 315 28.49 -9.80 12.73
C THR A 315 29.18 -8.95 11.67
N VAL A 316 30.11 -8.10 12.09
CA VAL A 316 30.97 -7.28 11.20
C VAL A 316 32.41 -7.80 11.28
N VAL A 317 33.09 -7.91 10.14
CA VAL A 317 34.45 -8.42 9.98
C VAL A 317 35.33 -7.33 9.34
N PRO A 318 36.05 -6.55 10.16
CA PRO A 318 37.05 -5.56 9.72
C PRO A 318 38.15 -6.12 8.81
N ASP A 319 38.70 -5.30 7.90
CA ASP A 319 39.72 -5.78 6.96
C ASP A 319 41.02 -6.13 7.68
N ALA A 320 41.41 -7.39 7.52
CA ALA A 320 42.54 -7.99 8.23
C ALA A 320 43.91 -7.61 7.62
N GLY A 321 43.95 -6.95 6.46
CA GLY A 321 45.14 -6.35 5.86
C GLY A 321 45.42 -4.97 6.46
N GLU A 322 44.50 -4.02 6.32
CA GLU A 322 44.63 -2.66 6.86
C GLU A 322 44.83 -2.62 8.38
N LEU A 323 44.16 -3.50 9.14
CA LEU A 323 44.40 -3.64 10.60
C LEU A 323 45.85 -4.06 10.94
N LYS A 324 46.71 -4.33 9.94
CA LYS A 324 48.08 -4.86 10.10
C LYS A 324 49.09 -4.26 9.10
N ASP A 325 48.72 -3.25 8.30
CA ASP A 325 49.69 -2.62 7.40
C ASP A 325 50.68 -1.75 8.19
N GLU A 326 51.87 -1.55 7.64
CA GLU A 326 52.89 -0.66 8.23
C GLU A 326 52.69 0.81 7.84
N ASP A 327 51.91 1.08 6.77
CA ASP A 327 51.65 2.44 6.26
C ASP A 327 50.34 3.09 6.80
N THR A 328 49.48 2.36 7.54
CA THR A 328 48.19 2.86 8.07
C THR A 328 48.32 4.04 9.05
N VAL A 329 47.58 5.13 8.80
CA VAL A 329 47.57 6.35 9.62
C VAL A 329 46.44 6.31 10.64
N TYR A 330 46.78 6.07 11.90
CA TYR A 330 45.84 6.05 13.02
C TYR A 330 45.42 7.47 13.47
N PRO A 331 44.15 7.68 13.90
CA PRO A 331 43.11 6.68 14.13
C PRO A 331 42.54 6.05 12.85
N LEU A 332 42.19 4.78 12.97
CA LEU A 332 41.44 3.99 11.98
C LEU A 332 39.98 3.91 12.44
N TYR A 333 39.04 4.02 11.51
CA TYR A 333 37.60 4.04 11.77
C TYR A 333 36.93 2.79 11.19
N ILE A 334 35.92 2.26 11.88
CA ILE A 334 35.05 1.14 11.46
C ILE A 334 33.60 1.56 11.72
N ASP A 335 32.72 1.49 10.71
CA ASP A 335 31.37 2.10 10.73
C ASP A 335 30.30 1.24 10.05
N PRO A 336 29.40 0.59 10.81
CA PRO A 336 28.06 0.17 10.36
C PRO A 336 26.99 1.26 10.61
N ASP A 337 26.65 2.04 9.58
CA ASP A 337 25.53 3.00 9.59
C ASP A 337 24.16 2.26 9.58
N VAL A 338 23.13 2.83 10.20
CA VAL A 338 21.74 2.32 10.20
C VAL A 338 20.75 3.49 10.02
N SER A 339 20.13 3.58 8.84
CA SER A 339 19.30 4.70 8.42
C SER A 339 17.92 4.27 7.94
N TRP A 340 16.87 4.95 8.39
CA TRP A 340 15.54 4.88 7.80
C TRP A 340 15.32 6.09 6.88
N SER A 341 14.60 5.92 5.77
CA SER A 341 14.26 7.02 4.85
C SER A 341 13.18 6.61 3.84
N GLU A 342 12.09 7.38 3.73
CA GLU A 342 11.11 7.30 2.61
C GLU A 342 11.69 7.80 1.27
N SER A 343 12.92 8.32 1.27
CA SER A 343 13.56 9.01 0.15
C SER A 343 15.07 8.83 0.25
N GLU A 344 15.64 7.95 -0.58
CA GLU A 344 17.08 7.69 -0.58
C GLU A 344 17.85 8.86 -1.21
N ARG A 345 19.09 9.11 -0.76
CA ARG A 345 19.98 10.11 -1.37
C ARG A 345 21.42 9.64 -1.37
N THR A 346 22.14 9.84 -2.47
CA THR A 346 23.55 9.38 -2.57
C THR A 346 24.41 10.29 -3.44
N VAL A 347 25.71 10.39 -3.11
CA VAL A 347 26.74 10.94 -3.99
C VAL A 347 27.70 9.84 -4.39
N LEU A 348 27.89 9.63 -5.70
CA LEU A 348 28.77 8.60 -6.26
C LEU A 348 30.03 9.25 -6.83
N SER A 349 31.22 8.72 -6.51
CA SER A 349 32.51 9.26 -6.93
C SER A 349 33.31 8.28 -7.81
N SER A 350 34.04 8.80 -8.81
CA SER A 350 34.71 7.98 -9.84
C SER A 350 36.02 7.30 -9.43
N ASP A 351 36.49 7.57 -8.22
CA ASP A 351 37.61 6.91 -7.53
C ASP A 351 37.16 5.64 -6.79
N GLY A 352 35.89 5.57 -6.39
CA GLY A 352 35.27 4.46 -5.67
C GLY A 352 34.34 4.90 -4.54
N ASP A 353 34.42 6.17 -4.11
CA ASP A 353 33.64 6.65 -2.97
C ASP A 353 32.14 6.70 -3.26
N THR A 354 31.36 6.58 -2.19
CA THR A 354 29.90 6.64 -2.20
C THR A 354 29.43 7.17 -0.87
N PHE A 355 28.64 8.24 -0.86
CA PHE A 355 28.11 8.90 0.32
C PHE A 355 26.59 8.67 0.36
N TYR A 356 26.20 7.51 0.87
CA TYR A 356 24.81 7.09 0.99
C TYR A 356 24.14 7.75 2.21
N ASN A 357 22.89 8.20 2.05
CA ASN A 357 22.14 9.01 3.01
C ASN A 357 23.03 10.09 3.68
N PHE A 358 23.72 10.83 2.82
CA PHE A 358 24.63 11.91 3.21
C PHE A 358 23.86 13.08 3.83
N SER A 359 24.57 13.88 4.64
CA SER A 359 24.14 15.24 4.97
C SER A 359 25.02 16.26 4.25
N GLY A 360 24.44 17.41 3.89
CA GLY A 360 25.18 18.52 3.28
C GLY A 360 26.16 19.17 4.26
N GLY A 361 25.87 19.16 5.56
CA GLY A 361 26.68 19.83 6.58
C GLY A 361 26.78 21.35 6.32
N ASP A 362 27.92 21.95 6.66
CA ASP A 362 28.12 23.39 6.41
C ASP A 362 28.56 23.73 4.97
N GLU A 363 29.06 22.77 4.19
CA GLU A 363 29.71 23.03 2.90
C GLU A 363 29.06 22.37 1.67
N GLY A 364 28.16 21.40 1.86
CA GLY A 364 27.58 20.56 0.81
C GLY A 364 28.52 19.44 0.31
N LYS A 365 27.98 18.50 -0.48
CA LYS A 365 28.75 17.44 -1.17
C LYS A 365 28.86 17.71 -2.68
N GLY A 366 29.84 17.12 -3.34
CA GLY A 366 30.32 17.56 -4.66
C GLY A 366 29.52 17.09 -5.88
N VAL A 367 29.59 17.89 -6.95
CA VAL A 367 29.04 17.57 -8.29
C VAL A 367 29.98 18.11 -9.38
N GLY A 368 30.27 17.29 -10.40
CA GLY A 368 31.11 17.65 -11.55
C GLY A 368 32.51 17.01 -11.50
N LEU A 369 33.53 17.69 -12.02
CA LEU A 369 34.92 17.22 -12.06
C LEU A 369 35.79 17.90 -10.98
N CYS A 370 36.12 17.18 -9.91
CA CYS A 370 37.11 17.64 -8.93
C CYS A 370 38.52 17.53 -9.52
N SER A 371 39.13 18.68 -9.79
CA SER A 371 40.47 18.78 -10.40
C SER A 371 41.10 20.14 -10.09
N ILE A 372 42.21 20.48 -10.76
CA ILE A 372 42.83 21.80 -10.67
C ILE A 372 42.21 22.73 -11.72
N TYR A 373 41.38 23.68 -11.29
CA TYR A 373 40.88 24.74 -12.15
C TYR A 373 41.91 25.87 -12.28
N TYR A 374 42.17 26.35 -13.50
CA TYR A 374 43.16 27.40 -13.75
C TYR A 374 42.49 28.72 -14.14
N THR A 375 42.65 29.76 -13.31
CA THR A 375 42.12 31.10 -13.56
C THR A 375 43.10 32.19 -13.12
N GLY A 376 43.14 33.32 -13.84
CA GLY A 376 44.04 34.44 -13.56
C GLY A 376 45.55 34.13 -13.64
N GLY A 377 45.95 32.92 -14.05
CA GLY A 377 47.33 32.43 -13.99
C GLY A 377 47.67 31.60 -12.74
N PHE A 378 46.69 31.35 -11.86
CA PHE A 378 46.81 30.50 -10.68
C PHE A 378 46.00 29.21 -10.87
N GLY A 379 46.47 28.11 -10.27
CA GLY A 379 45.70 26.87 -10.17
C GLY A 379 45.02 26.78 -8.81
N TYR A 380 43.72 26.50 -8.81
CA TYR A 380 42.91 26.26 -7.61
C TYR A 380 42.56 24.76 -7.57
N PRO A 381 43.22 23.96 -6.71
CA PRO A 381 42.95 22.54 -6.61
C PRO A 381 41.66 22.29 -5.83
N CYS A 382 40.79 21.43 -6.37
CA CYS A 382 39.73 20.79 -5.59
C CYS A 382 40.29 19.64 -4.73
N THR A 383 41.08 18.75 -5.34
CA THR A 383 41.78 17.65 -4.64
C THR A 383 43.30 17.75 -4.82
N THR A 384 44.03 17.15 -3.88
CA THR A 384 45.48 16.91 -3.94
C THR A 384 45.83 15.55 -4.58
N GLY A 385 44.84 14.67 -4.74
CA GLY A 385 44.97 13.32 -5.29
C GLY A 385 44.77 13.22 -6.80
N THR A 386 44.23 12.09 -7.25
CA THR A 386 43.85 11.88 -8.65
C THR A 386 42.53 12.61 -8.94
N PRO A 387 42.38 13.34 -10.06
CA PRO A 387 41.11 13.98 -10.41
C PRO A 387 39.96 12.97 -10.55
N TYR A 388 38.84 13.25 -9.88
CA TYR A 388 37.65 12.41 -9.83
C TYR A 388 36.39 13.18 -10.21
N LYS A 389 35.31 12.46 -10.49
CA LYS A 389 33.99 13.01 -10.79
C LYS A 389 32.99 12.62 -9.72
N GLN A 390 32.09 13.53 -9.35
CA GLN A 390 30.94 13.21 -8.51
C GLN A 390 29.61 13.54 -9.19
N ARG A 391 28.59 12.73 -8.86
CA ARG A 391 27.18 12.87 -9.23
C ARG A 391 26.32 12.69 -7.99
N MET A 392 25.29 13.49 -7.84
CA MET A 392 24.40 13.52 -6.68
C MET A 392 23.01 13.07 -7.10
N TYR A 393 22.34 12.26 -6.28
CA TYR A 393 21.07 11.62 -6.56
C TYR A 393 20.10 11.81 -5.39
N PHE A 394 18.84 12.09 -5.69
CA PHE A 394 17.72 12.15 -4.75
C PHE A 394 16.56 11.32 -5.29
N GLU A 395 15.99 10.45 -4.45
CA GLU A 395 14.85 9.60 -4.77
C GLU A 395 13.61 10.05 -3.99
N PHE A 396 12.43 9.99 -4.60
CA PHE A 396 11.14 10.35 -3.98
C PHE A 396 10.14 9.18 -4.05
N SER A 397 9.23 9.07 -3.06
CA SER A 397 8.08 8.16 -3.05
C SER A 397 6.78 8.83 -3.59
N PRO A 398 5.92 8.12 -4.35
CA PRO A 398 4.71 8.69 -4.97
C PRO A 398 3.51 8.84 -4.01
N SER A 399 3.59 8.33 -2.77
CA SER A 399 2.48 8.27 -1.80
C SER A 399 1.75 9.62 -1.66
N ALA A 400 2.50 10.70 -1.43
CA ALA A 400 1.96 12.06 -1.29
C ALA A 400 1.35 12.66 -2.58
N LEU A 401 1.58 12.05 -3.75
CA LEU A 401 1.05 12.48 -5.05
C LEU A 401 -0.16 11.64 -5.56
N LYS A 402 -0.49 10.53 -4.89
CA LYS A 402 -1.59 9.63 -5.25
C LYS A 402 -2.94 10.36 -5.33
N GLY A 403 -3.70 10.11 -6.40
CA GLY A 403 -5.02 10.74 -6.63
C GLY A 403 -4.99 12.23 -7.01
N LYS A 404 -3.82 12.78 -7.33
CA LYS A 404 -3.63 14.21 -7.64
C LYS A 404 -3.20 14.40 -9.10
N ARG A 405 -3.87 15.30 -9.82
CA ARG A 405 -3.45 15.72 -11.17
C ARG A 405 -2.43 16.85 -11.03
N VAL A 406 -1.17 16.51 -11.23
CA VAL A 406 -0.03 17.43 -11.32
C VAL A 406 -0.26 18.41 -12.48
N LEU A 407 -0.10 19.71 -12.21
CA LEU A 407 -0.30 20.83 -13.13
C LEU A 407 1.03 21.50 -13.52
N ASP A 408 1.93 21.64 -12.56
CA ASP A 408 3.31 22.14 -12.69
C ASP A 408 4.19 21.41 -11.67
N ALA A 409 5.48 21.20 -11.96
CA ALA A 409 6.44 20.63 -11.03
C ALA A 409 7.80 21.34 -11.13
N THR A 410 8.36 21.67 -9.97
CA THR A 410 9.70 22.27 -9.81
C THR A 410 10.52 21.43 -8.84
N PHE A 411 11.70 20.98 -9.27
CA PHE A 411 12.71 20.39 -8.38
C PHE A 411 13.71 21.47 -7.95
N ARG A 412 14.12 21.43 -6.67
CA ARG A 412 14.91 22.49 -6.06
C ARG A 412 15.92 21.94 -5.03
N VAL A 413 17.14 22.48 -5.05
CA VAL A 413 18.21 22.19 -4.06
C VAL A 413 19.16 23.39 -3.93
N THR A 414 19.85 23.57 -2.81
CA THR A 414 20.77 24.69 -2.56
C THR A 414 22.19 24.42 -3.08
N GLU A 415 22.65 25.27 -4.01
CA GLU A 415 24.07 25.35 -4.41
C GLU A 415 24.84 26.10 -3.29
N ARG A 416 25.58 25.33 -2.48
CA ARG A 416 26.37 25.81 -1.33
C ARG A 416 27.71 26.41 -1.74
N TRP A 417 28.34 25.94 -2.83
CA TRP A 417 29.65 26.38 -3.29
C TRP A 417 29.87 26.16 -4.80
N SER A 418 30.73 26.97 -5.43
CA SER A 418 31.10 26.85 -6.86
C SER A 418 32.59 27.06 -7.14
N MET A 419 33.11 26.48 -8.23
CA MET A 419 34.53 26.61 -8.62
C MET A 419 34.90 27.99 -9.19
N SER A 420 33.96 28.76 -9.74
CA SER A 420 34.22 30.15 -10.09
C SER A 420 32.95 31.01 -10.16
N CYS A 421 33.17 32.33 -10.21
CA CYS A 421 32.10 33.30 -10.43
C CYS A 421 31.44 33.20 -11.81
N THR A 422 32.02 32.42 -12.74
CA THR A 422 31.47 32.18 -14.08
C THR A 422 30.45 31.05 -13.99
N ALA A 423 29.21 31.33 -14.37
CA ALA A 423 28.15 30.33 -14.36
C ALA A 423 28.43 29.18 -15.34
N THR A 424 28.12 27.96 -14.91
CA THR A 424 28.30 26.71 -15.65
C THR A 424 26.99 25.92 -15.66
N VAL A 425 26.77 25.12 -16.71
CA VAL A 425 25.56 24.30 -16.84
C VAL A 425 25.55 23.20 -15.79
N VAL A 426 24.43 23.09 -15.08
CA VAL A 426 24.04 21.95 -14.25
C VAL A 426 22.79 21.35 -14.89
N GLN A 427 22.72 20.03 -14.99
CA GLN A 427 21.56 19.31 -15.51
C GLN A 427 20.87 18.55 -14.38
N LEU A 428 19.55 18.64 -14.34
CA LEU A 428 18.68 17.68 -13.69
C LEU A 428 18.36 16.57 -14.69
N VAL A 429 18.59 15.32 -14.30
CA VAL A 429 18.48 14.16 -15.17
C VAL A 429 17.75 13.05 -14.43
N ARG A 430 16.66 12.53 -15.00
CA ARG A 430 15.98 11.35 -14.47
C ARG A 430 16.78 10.11 -14.82
N THR A 431 16.77 9.15 -13.92
CA THR A 431 17.59 7.94 -13.92
C THR A 431 16.76 6.82 -13.29
N GLY A 432 17.13 5.57 -13.55
CA GLY A 432 16.65 4.45 -12.73
C GLY A 432 17.06 4.59 -11.27
N ASP A 433 16.45 3.75 -10.44
CA ASP A 433 16.49 3.78 -8.97
C ASP A 433 17.90 3.68 -8.36
N ILE A 434 18.02 4.14 -7.12
CA ILE A 434 19.25 4.01 -6.32
C ILE A 434 19.08 3.04 -5.15
N SER A 435 20.18 2.79 -4.45
CA SER A 435 20.27 1.81 -3.38
C SER A 435 21.56 1.98 -2.59
N SER A 436 21.64 1.35 -1.41
CA SER A 436 22.91 1.22 -0.67
C SER A 436 23.97 0.37 -1.40
N SER A 437 23.59 -0.45 -2.38
CA SER A 437 24.48 -1.21 -3.26
C SER A 437 25.01 -0.41 -4.47
N THR A 438 24.34 0.67 -4.88
CA THR A 438 24.71 1.48 -6.06
C THR A 438 26.13 2.06 -5.95
N ARG A 439 26.94 1.95 -7.01
CA ARG A 439 28.31 2.48 -7.11
C ARG A 439 28.50 3.26 -8.42
N TRP A 440 29.58 4.04 -8.53
CA TRP A 440 29.95 4.75 -9.77
C TRP A 440 30.03 3.79 -10.98
N PRO A 441 29.46 4.13 -12.17
CA PRO A 441 28.96 5.45 -12.59
C PRO A 441 27.52 5.82 -12.17
N GLY A 442 26.89 5.02 -11.31
CA GLY A 442 25.44 5.06 -11.05
C GLY A 442 24.66 4.35 -12.17
N PRO A 443 23.32 4.38 -12.13
CA PRO A 443 22.52 3.86 -13.23
C PRO A 443 22.77 4.68 -14.50
N THR A 444 23.06 4.00 -15.62
CA THR A 444 23.38 4.62 -16.92
C THR A 444 22.41 4.25 -18.04
N ALA A 445 21.26 3.67 -17.69
CA ALA A 445 20.16 3.43 -18.63
C ALA A 445 19.24 4.67 -18.67
N ASN A 446 18.69 4.96 -19.86
CA ASN A 446 17.60 5.91 -20.12
C ASN A 446 17.65 7.23 -19.35
N TRP A 447 18.84 7.86 -19.31
CA TRP A 447 18.96 9.24 -18.88
C TRP A 447 18.04 10.14 -19.71
N ASP A 448 17.28 10.97 -19.00
CA ASP A 448 16.32 11.90 -19.57
C ASP A 448 16.56 13.28 -18.94
N VAL A 449 16.89 14.29 -19.75
CA VAL A 449 17.36 15.59 -19.25
C VAL A 449 16.16 16.49 -18.93
N MET A 450 15.65 16.32 -17.73
CA MET A 450 14.45 17.00 -17.20
C MET A 450 14.54 18.53 -17.25
N GLY A 451 15.75 19.09 -17.10
CA GLY A 451 15.99 20.53 -17.17
C GLY A 451 17.46 20.91 -17.00
N ASP A 452 17.89 22.01 -17.63
CA ASP A 452 19.26 22.54 -17.50
C ASP A 452 19.27 23.96 -16.90
N ARG A 453 20.28 24.28 -16.08
CA ARG A 453 20.43 25.60 -15.45
C ARG A 453 21.89 26.05 -15.45
N THR A 454 22.17 27.17 -16.11
CA THR A 454 23.50 27.82 -16.12
C THR A 454 23.67 28.69 -14.87
N VAL A 455 24.39 28.18 -13.86
CA VAL A 455 24.41 28.77 -12.50
C VAL A 455 25.79 28.90 -11.87
N SER A 456 25.90 29.81 -10.91
CA SER A 456 26.96 29.84 -9.88
C SER A 456 26.40 30.49 -8.60
N ALA A 457 26.80 29.97 -7.44
CA ALA A 457 26.41 30.41 -6.10
C ALA A 457 27.49 30.08 -5.06
N GLY A 458 27.21 30.36 -3.79
CA GLY A 458 28.04 29.97 -2.64
C GLY A 458 29.26 30.84 -2.36
N ARG A 459 29.95 31.36 -3.39
CA ARG A 459 31.18 32.18 -3.27
C ARG A 459 31.06 33.51 -2.53
N GLY A 460 29.86 33.93 -2.11
CA GLY A 460 29.64 35.12 -1.29
C GLY A 460 30.26 36.37 -1.90
N SER A 461 31.09 37.08 -1.13
CA SER A 461 31.76 38.33 -1.52
C SER A 461 32.98 38.18 -2.43
N ASP A 462 33.45 36.96 -2.70
CA ASP A 462 34.61 36.73 -3.60
C ASP A 462 34.23 36.94 -5.07
N CYS A 463 32.93 37.05 -5.36
CA CYS A 463 32.38 37.41 -6.64
C CYS A 463 31.78 38.83 -6.63
N SER A 464 31.81 39.48 -7.80
CA SER A 464 31.23 40.82 -8.02
C SER A 464 30.31 40.79 -9.24
N PRO A 465 28.96 40.82 -9.07
CA PRO A 465 28.23 40.93 -7.80
C PRO A 465 28.38 39.69 -6.90
N SER A 466 28.09 39.87 -5.62
CA SER A 466 28.13 38.80 -4.61
C SER A 466 27.23 37.62 -4.99
N GLN A 467 27.73 36.40 -4.79
CA GLN A 467 27.05 35.14 -5.12
C GLN A 467 26.89 34.28 -3.85
N PRO A 468 26.00 34.61 -2.90
CA PRO A 468 25.75 33.78 -1.72
C PRO A 468 25.25 32.37 -2.12
N ALA A 469 25.28 31.42 -1.18
CA ALA A 469 24.59 30.14 -1.34
C ALA A 469 23.10 30.38 -1.63
N LYS A 470 22.51 29.59 -2.53
CA LYS A 470 21.12 29.80 -2.95
C LYS A 470 20.47 28.51 -3.49
N PRO A 471 19.15 28.35 -3.35
CA PRO A 471 18.37 27.37 -4.09
C PRO A 471 18.50 27.56 -5.61
N ILE A 472 18.66 26.45 -6.33
CA ILE A 472 18.58 26.33 -7.78
C ILE A 472 17.26 25.63 -8.10
N GLU A 473 16.48 26.19 -9.03
CA GLU A 473 15.14 25.70 -9.39
C GLU A 473 15.14 25.19 -10.83
N PHE A 474 14.72 23.94 -11.00
CA PHE A 474 14.57 23.21 -12.26
C PHE A 474 13.09 22.95 -12.50
N ASN A 475 12.56 23.43 -13.62
CA ASN A 475 11.14 23.47 -13.98
C ASN A 475 11.04 23.56 -15.50
N ASP A 476 9.94 23.13 -16.13
CA ASP A 476 9.92 23.06 -17.60
C ASP A 476 10.00 24.46 -18.28
N ASP A 477 11.01 24.71 -19.14
CA ASP A 477 10.99 25.83 -20.10
C ASP A 477 10.19 25.42 -21.37
N PRO A 478 9.03 26.06 -21.66
CA PRO A 478 8.21 25.70 -22.82
C PRO A 478 8.84 25.93 -24.20
N SER A 479 10.04 26.52 -24.27
CA SER A 479 10.84 26.66 -25.49
C SER A 479 11.87 25.52 -25.69
N GLN A 480 12.21 24.79 -24.62
CA GLN A 480 13.10 23.62 -24.66
C GLN A 480 12.26 22.33 -24.65
N SER A 481 11.92 21.81 -25.83
CA SER A 481 10.96 20.70 -25.98
C SER A 481 11.40 19.34 -25.42
N TYR A 482 12.59 19.27 -24.79
CA TYR A 482 13.08 18.10 -24.05
C TYR A 482 12.83 18.24 -22.54
N GLU A 483 12.66 19.46 -22.00
CA GLU A 483 12.26 19.65 -20.60
C GLU A 483 10.83 19.10 -20.40
N ASN A 484 10.68 18.23 -19.40
CA ASN A 484 9.54 17.33 -19.24
C ASN A 484 9.28 16.91 -17.78
N LEU A 485 9.85 17.59 -16.78
CA LEU A 485 9.69 17.31 -15.36
C LEU A 485 8.22 17.20 -14.96
N THR A 486 7.36 18.11 -15.41
CA THR A 486 5.92 18.07 -15.09
C THR A 486 5.24 16.81 -15.66
N LYS A 487 5.69 16.29 -16.80
CA LYS A 487 5.12 15.07 -17.41
C LYS A 487 5.59 13.81 -16.68
N THR A 488 6.86 13.76 -16.30
CA THR A 488 7.40 12.65 -15.49
C THR A 488 6.73 12.62 -14.12
N VAL A 489 6.55 13.77 -13.46
CA VAL A 489 5.85 13.84 -12.17
C VAL A 489 4.34 13.53 -12.34
N GLN A 490 3.73 13.76 -13.52
CA GLN A 490 2.39 13.24 -13.84
C GLN A 490 2.33 11.71 -13.97
N SER A 491 3.32 11.07 -14.59
CA SER A 491 3.41 9.59 -14.69
C SER A 491 3.74 8.95 -13.35
N PHE A 492 4.63 9.55 -12.57
CA PHE A 492 4.94 9.16 -11.20
C PHE A 492 3.69 9.22 -10.29
N ALA A 493 2.92 10.31 -10.35
CA ALA A 493 1.64 10.42 -9.63
C ALA A 493 0.54 9.44 -10.12
N ALA A 494 0.73 8.79 -11.27
CA ALA A 494 -0.16 7.75 -11.81
C ALA A 494 0.29 6.32 -11.44
N GLY A 495 1.47 6.14 -10.83
CA GLY A 495 2.07 4.83 -10.55
C GLY A 495 2.77 4.19 -11.75
N ASP A 496 3.20 4.96 -12.76
CA ASP A 496 3.93 4.40 -13.92
C ASP A 496 5.38 3.96 -13.55
N MET A 497 5.90 4.39 -12.40
CA MET A 497 7.23 4.09 -11.85
C MET A 497 7.19 4.18 -10.30
N SER A 498 7.78 3.21 -9.60
CA SER A 498 7.63 3.06 -8.13
C SER A 498 8.37 4.11 -7.29
N ARG A 499 9.41 4.70 -7.87
CA ARG A 499 10.25 5.75 -7.29
C ARG A 499 10.60 6.76 -8.39
N LEU A 500 10.88 8.00 -7.99
CA LEU A 500 11.36 9.05 -8.89
C LEU A 500 12.77 9.46 -8.50
N THR A 501 13.76 8.90 -9.20
CA THR A 501 15.17 9.23 -8.96
C THR A 501 15.66 10.34 -9.88
N LEU A 502 16.16 11.40 -9.27
CA LEU A 502 16.65 12.61 -9.93
C LEU A 502 18.14 12.82 -9.61
N MET A 503 18.96 12.76 -10.66
CA MET A 503 20.39 13.03 -10.63
C MET A 503 20.68 14.50 -10.95
N ILE A 504 21.63 15.09 -10.22
CA ILE A 504 22.25 16.37 -10.53
C ILE A 504 23.69 16.13 -11.01
N LYS A 505 24.01 16.65 -12.20
CA LYS A 505 25.34 16.55 -12.80
C LYS A 505 25.78 17.85 -13.47
N ALA A 506 27.09 18.08 -13.54
CA ALA A 506 27.64 19.13 -14.41
C ALA A 506 27.36 18.80 -15.89
N GLY A 507 27.03 19.82 -16.69
CA GLY A 507 26.78 19.68 -18.13
C GLY A 507 28.02 19.31 -18.93
N ASP A 508 29.20 19.70 -18.46
CA ASP A 508 30.49 19.17 -18.93
C ASP A 508 31.30 18.64 -17.75
N GLU A 509 31.30 17.32 -17.57
CA GLU A 509 32.14 16.63 -16.59
C GLU A 509 33.62 16.52 -17.03
N GLY A 510 34.02 17.18 -18.11
CA GLY A 510 35.40 17.39 -18.53
C GLY A 510 35.98 18.75 -18.11
N ASP A 511 35.14 19.71 -17.68
CA ASP A 511 35.56 21.05 -17.24
C ASP A 511 35.66 21.13 -15.70
N PRO A 512 36.85 21.38 -15.13
CA PRO A 512 37.01 21.62 -13.69
C PRO A 512 36.20 22.82 -13.17
N ASN A 513 35.87 23.81 -14.03
CA ASN A 513 34.99 24.93 -13.68
C ASN A 513 33.52 24.48 -13.43
N GLY A 514 33.16 23.28 -13.86
CA GLY A 514 31.87 22.64 -13.58
C GLY A 514 31.74 22.16 -12.14
N TRP A 515 32.82 22.13 -11.33
CA TRP A 515 32.77 21.67 -9.95
C TRP A 515 31.95 22.60 -9.04
N LYS A 516 31.00 22.01 -8.31
CA LYS A 516 30.07 22.66 -7.39
C LYS A 516 29.86 21.78 -6.15
N ARG A 517 29.29 22.35 -5.09
CA ARG A 517 28.79 21.60 -3.94
C ARG A 517 27.34 21.99 -3.66
N PHE A 518 26.52 20.99 -3.34
CA PHE A 518 25.09 21.11 -3.07
C PHE A 518 24.74 20.54 -1.69
N ASP A 519 23.68 21.07 -1.07
CA ASP A 519 23.08 20.56 0.17
C ASP A 519 22.29 19.26 -0.05
N ASP A 520 21.84 18.62 1.04
CA ASP A 520 20.81 17.57 1.03
C ASP A 520 19.36 18.13 1.09
N ASP A 521 19.17 19.45 1.04
CA ASP A 521 17.89 20.17 1.19
C ASP A 521 16.92 20.06 -0.01
N ALA A 522 16.99 18.97 -0.77
CA ALA A 522 16.21 18.79 -1.98
C ALA A 522 14.69 18.78 -1.69
N VAL A 523 13.94 19.45 -2.58
CA VAL A 523 12.47 19.55 -2.54
C VAL A 523 11.90 19.36 -3.93
N LEU A 524 10.90 18.49 -4.03
CA LEU A 524 9.96 18.42 -5.15
C LEU A 524 8.73 19.28 -4.78
N ASP A 525 8.51 20.35 -5.54
CA ASP A 525 7.49 21.37 -5.33
C ASP A 525 6.46 21.28 -6.45
N VAL A 526 5.22 20.93 -6.13
CA VAL A 526 4.22 20.44 -7.10
C VAL A 526 2.89 21.17 -6.93
N ASP A 527 2.45 21.90 -7.95
CA ASP A 527 1.09 22.44 -8.01
C ASP A 527 0.16 21.42 -8.67
N TYR A 528 -1.01 21.19 -8.07
CA TYR A 528 -1.93 20.13 -8.46
C TYR A 528 -3.40 20.45 -8.19
N VAL A 529 -4.28 19.59 -8.68
CA VAL A 529 -5.72 19.53 -8.35
C VAL A 529 -6.14 18.08 -8.10
N GLY A 530 -7.05 17.82 -7.17
CA GLY A 530 -7.55 16.46 -6.90
C GLY A 530 -8.25 15.84 -8.12
N VAL A 531 -7.91 14.58 -8.46
CA VAL A 531 -8.56 13.83 -9.54
C VAL A 531 -10.02 13.55 -9.16
N PRO A 532 -11.00 13.84 -10.03
CA PRO A 532 -12.41 13.61 -9.74
C PRO A 532 -12.79 12.14 -9.99
N ALA A 533 -13.38 11.50 -8.99
CA ALA A 533 -13.89 10.15 -9.08
C ALA A 533 -15.35 10.08 -9.59
N PRO A 534 -15.80 8.93 -10.12
CA PRO A 534 -17.18 8.71 -10.53
C PRO A 534 -18.17 8.99 -9.38
N PRO A 535 -19.17 9.89 -9.57
CA PRO A 535 -20.00 10.34 -8.46
C PRO A 535 -20.97 9.25 -7.98
N THR A 536 -21.18 9.18 -6.67
CA THR A 536 -21.91 8.08 -6.01
C THR A 536 -23.42 8.35 -5.87
N GLY A 537 -24.20 7.26 -5.83
CA GLY A 537 -25.66 7.28 -5.73
C GLY A 537 -26.43 7.99 -6.86
N PRO A 538 -25.98 8.00 -8.14
CA PRO A 538 -26.61 8.76 -9.21
C PRO A 538 -28.03 8.28 -9.52
N GLY A 539 -28.91 9.20 -9.93
CA GLY A 539 -30.18 8.84 -10.57
C GLY A 539 -31.30 9.86 -10.41
N VAL A 540 -32.52 9.42 -10.71
CA VAL A 540 -33.74 10.22 -10.50
C VAL A 540 -34.08 10.21 -9.01
N LEU A 541 -34.23 11.38 -8.40
CA LEU A 541 -34.59 11.51 -6.99
C LEU A 541 -36.03 11.05 -6.76
N SER A 542 -36.26 10.14 -5.82
CA SER A 542 -37.61 9.74 -5.44
C SER A 542 -37.72 9.20 -4.01
N GLY A 543 -38.45 9.93 -3.16
CA GLY A 543 -38.54 9.64 -1.73
C GLY A 543 -37.28 10.09 -1.00
N SER A 544 -36.55 9.15 -0.39
CA SER A 544 -35.35 9.42 0.43
C SER A 544 -34.01 9.16 -0.29
N GLY A 545 -34.05 8.66 -1.52
CA GLY A 545 -32.87 8.32 -2.32
C GLY A 545 -33.17 8.36 -3.82
N THR A 546 -32.26 7.80 -4.62
CA THR A 546 -32.37 7.77 -6.08
C THR A 546 -32.99 6.48 -6.62
N THR A 547 -33.36 6.50 -7.90
CA THR A 547 -33.69 5.34 -8.73
C THR A 547 -32.87 5.41 -10.02
N CYS A 548 -32.16 4.33 -10.33
CA CYS A 548 -31.36 4.17 -11.55
C CYS A 548 -31.55 2.74 -12.07
N GLU A 549 -32.46 2.53 -13.03
CA GLU A 549 -32.61 1.24 -13.71
C GLU A 549 -31.62 1.19 -14.88
N THR A 550 -30.75 0.19 -14.94
CA THR A 550 -29.65 0.12 -15.92
C THR A 550 -30.05 -0.45 -17.29
N ALA A 551 -31.29 -0.96 -17.42
CA ALA A 551 -31.78 -1.63 -18.62
C ALA A 551 -32.80 -0.77 -19.40
N GLU A 552 -32.51 -0.48 -20.68
CA GLU A 552 -33.42 0.27 -21.56
C GLU A 552 -34.82 -0.38 -21.72
N ALA A 553 -34.90 -1.70 -21.53
CA ALA A 553 -36.12 -2.48 -21.66
C ALA A 553 -37.05 -2.44 -20.42
N ASP A 554 -36.55 -2.07 -19.24
CA ASP A 554 -37.34 -1.88 -18.01
C ASP A 554 -36.95 -0.55 -17.32
N PRO A 555 -37.28 0.60 -17.95
CA PRO A 555 -36.88 1.92 -17.45
C PRO A 555 -37.73 2.36 -16.25
N ALA A 556 -37.16 3.16 -15.35
CA ALA A 556 -37.87 3.74 -14.21
C ALA A 556 -39.08 4.57 -14.68
N ILE A 557 -40.29 4.23 -14.28
CA ILE A 557 -41.48 5.04 -14.60
C ILE A 557 -41.50 6.28 -13.72
N ILE A 558 -41.63 7.47 -14.33
CA ILE A 558 -41.65 8.76 -13.64
C ILE A 558 -42.96 9.49 -13.96
N SER A 559 -43.72 9.87 -12.93
CA SER A 559 -44.99 10.58 -13.08
C SER A 559 -44.85 12.11 -13.19
N ASP A 560 -43.70 12.67 -12.81
CA ASP A 560 -43.40 14.10 -12.96
C ASP A 560 -42.67 14.35 -14.29
N PRO A 561 -43.16 15.22 -15.19
CA PRO A 561 -42.49 15.54 -16.44
C PRO A 561 -41.25 16.45 -16.26
N THR A 562 -40.97 16.90 -15.03
CA THR A 562 -39.85 17.75 -14.62
C THR A 562 -39.11 17.12 -13.42
N PRO A 563 -38.54 15.91 -13.58
CA PRO A 563 -37.92 15.18 -12.48
C PRO A 563 -36.74 15.92 -11.84
N ASP A 564 -36.58 15.73 -10.53
CA ASP A 564 -35.32 15.99 -9.84
C ASP A 564 -34.32 14.86 -10.07
N PHE A 565 -33.05 15.21 -10.21
CA PHE A 565 -31.92 14.31 -10.30
C PHE A 565 -30.97 14.56 -9.12
N LEU A 566 -30.29 13.53 -8.63
CA LEU A 566 -29.33 13.62 -7.54
C LEU A 566 -28.07 12.78 -7.85
N THR A 567 -26.91 13.27 -7.42
CA THR A 567 -25.64 12.52 -7.36
C THR A 567 -24.78 13.09 -6.22
N ALA A 568 -23.75 12.39 -5.76
CA ALA A 568 -22.74 12.92 -4.85
C ALA A 568 -21.38 12.99 -5.54
N VAL A 569 -20.78 14.18 -5.64
CA VAL A 569 -19.43 14.33 -6.23
C VAL A 569 -18.37 13.64 -5.40
N GLN A 570 -17.31 13.14 -6.02
CA GLN A 570 -16.23 12.40 -5.37
C GLN A 570 -14.86 12.85 -5.91
N THR A 571 -13.82 12.84 -5.09
CA THR A 571 -12.42 12.72 -5.55
C THR A 571 -11.96 11.27 -5.51
N GLU A 572 -10.91 10.93 -6.26
CA GLU A 572 -10.21 9.64 -6.10
C GLU A 572 -9.51 9.55 -4.73
N SER A 573 -9.10 8.34 -4.34
CA SER A 573 -8.33 8.14 -3.11
C SER A 573 -7.01 8.92 -3.14
N GLY A 574 -6.68 9.63 -2.05
CA GLY A 574 -5.58 10.62 -2.00
C GLY A 574 -5.91 12.00 -2.60
N GLY A 575 -7.04 12.14 -3.30
CA GLY A 575 -7.53 13.41 -3.83
C GLY A 575 -8.06 14.39 -2.77
N GLU A 576 -8.03 15.68 -3.09
CA GLU A 576 -8.33 16.75 -2.13
C GLU A 576 -9.79 16.83 -1.69
N SER A 577 -10.05 16.62 -0.40
CA SER A 577 -11.38 16.87 0.18
C SER A 577 -11.83 18.34 0.04
N GLY A 578 -10.87 19.25 -0.16
CA GLY A 578 -11.09 20.67 -0.45
C GLY A 578 -11.29 21.03 -1.93
N ALA A 579 -11.29 20.07 -2.86
CA ALA A 579 -11.34 20.31 -4.30
C ALA A 579 -12.57 21.12 -4.77
N THR A 580 -12.39 21.90 -5.84
CA THR A 580 -13.43 22.72 -6.50
C THR A 580 -14.24 21.90 -7.49
N LEU A 581 -15.18 21.10 -6.96
CA LEU A 581 -15.97 20.16 -7.75
C LEU A 581 -17.28 20.75 -8.27
N ARG A 582 -17.79 20.19 -9.38
CA ARG A 582 -19.20 20.26 -9.80
C ARG A 582 -19.66 18.92 -10.34
N ALA A 583 -20.94 18.61 -10.15
CA ALA A 583 -21.59 17.51 -10.85
C ALA A 583 -22.03 17.97 -12.25
N HIS A 584 -21.56 17.29 -13.30
CA HIS A 584 -22.11 17.41 -14.64
C HIS A 584 -23.12 16.28 -14.86
N PHE A 585 -24.34 16.61 -15.29
CA PHE A 585 -25.36 15.63 -15.62
C PHE A 585 -25.61 15.66 -17.14
N VAL A 586 -25.65 14.50 -17.79
CA VAL A 586 -26.09 14.38 -19.20
C VAL A 586 -27.40 13.60 -19.23
N VAL A 587 -28.43 14.21 -19.81
CA VAL A 587 -29.74 13.58 -19.98
C VAL A 587 -30.08 13.52 -21.46
N GLN A 588 -30.27 12.31 -21.97
CA GLN A 588 -30.65 12.05 -23.36
C GLN A 588 -32.08 11.52 -23.45
N LYS A 589 -32.77 11.80 -24.55
CA LYS A 589 -34.09 11.28 -24.91
C LYS A 589 -34.00 10.41 -26.15
N LYS A 590 -34.86 9.39 -26.25
CA LYS A 590 -34.97 8.55 -27.43
C LYS A 590 -35.92 9.18 -28.46
N ASN A 591 -35.46 9.27 -29.70
CA ASN A 591 -36.19 9.82 -30.83
C ASN A 591 -37.08 8.76 -31.50
N SER A 592 -37.99 9.19 -32.36
CA SER A 592 -38.93 8.31 -33.08
C SER A 592 -38.28 7.38 -34.12
N ASP A 593 -37.04 7.66 -34.52
CA ASP A 593 -36.21 6.78 -35.36
C ASP A 593 -35.38 5.77 -34.54
N GLY A 594 -35.47 5.83 -33.22
CA GLY A 594 -34.72 5.00 -32.28
C GLY A 594 -33.35 5.55 -31.88
N SER A 595 -32.91 6.69 -32.44
CA SER A 595 -31.67 7.36 -32.03
C SER A 595 -31.78 8.00 -30.65
N TRP A 596 -30.64 8.23 -30.00
CA TRP A 596 -30.56 9.00 -28.76
C TRP A 596 -30.08 10.43 -29.07
N SER A 597 -30.68 11.44 -28.43
CA SER A 597 -30.25 12.83 -28.54
C SER A 597 -30.26 13.51 -27.17
N THR A 598 -29.33 14.44 -26.94
CA THR A 598 -29.31 15.26 -25.73
C THR A 598 -30.62 16.02 -25.55
N ALA A 599 -31.19 15.89 -24.36
CA ALA A 599 -32.32 16.68 -23.89
C ALA A 599 -31.82 17.87 -23.03
N THR A 600 -30.82 17.64 -22.17
CA THR A 600 -30.15 18.69 -21.40
C THR A 600 -28.84 18.20 -20.77
N GLU A 601 -27.87 19.11 -20.58
CA GLU A 601 -26.54 18.83 -20.01
C GLU A 601 -26.19 19.87 -18.90
N PRO A 602 -26.91 19.87 -17.74
CA PRO A 602 -26.67 20.86 -16.70
C PRO A 602 -25.47 20.51 -15.81
N VAL A 603 -24.47 21.39 -15.76
CA VAL A 603 -23.44 21.40 -14.71
C VAL A 603 -23.97 22.10 -13.44
N ARG A 604 -23.69 21.55 -12.25
CA ARG A 604 -24.22 22.04 -10.95
C ARG A 604 -23.25 21.87 -9.76
N PRO A 605 -23.35 22.74 -8.74
CA PRO A 605 -24.21 23.92 -8.67
C PRO A 605 -23.77 24.99 -9.69
N SER A 606 -24.72 25.70 -10.28
CA SER A 606 -24.44 26.76 -11.28
C SER A 606 -24.15 28.12 -10.64
N SER A 607 -23.74 28.12 -9.37
CA SER A 607 -23.57 29.30 -8.52
C SER A 607 -22.25 29.29 -7.74
N GLY A 608 -21.34 28.36 -8.05
CA GLY A 608 -20.10 28.14 -7.32
C GLY A 608 -19.59 26.71 -7.51
N PHE A 609 -18.82 26.22 -6.55
CA PHE A 609 -18.30 24.85 -6.50
C PHE A 609 -18.81 24.15 -5.23
N VAL A 610 -18.59 22.85 -5.15
CA VAL A 610 -18.78 22.03 -3.94
C VAL A 610 -17.51 21.23 -3.66
N THR A 611 -17.34 20.81 -2.40
CA THR A 611 -16.26 19.92 -1.97
C THR A 611 -16.55 18.47 -2.35
N ASP A 612 -15.60 17.58 -2.05
CA ASP A 612 -15.82 16.13 -2.02
C ASP A 612 -17.05 15.72 -1.18
N ASN A 613 -17.62 14.57 -1.52
CA ASN A 613 -18.79 13.92 -0.93
C ASN A 613 -20.10 14.75 -0.90
N ALA A 614 -20.12 15.92 -1.54
CA ALA A 614 -21.27 16.81 -1.56
C ALA A 614 -22.41 16.29 -2.47
N LYS A 615 -23.61 16.17 -1.90
CA LYS A 615 -24.83 15.78 -2.63
C LYS A 615 -25.35 16.96 -3.46
N VAL A 616 -25.29 16.83 -4.79
CA VAL A 616 -25.75 17.83 -5.75
C VAL A 616 -27.09 17.40 -6.36
N GLN A 617 -28.14 18.19 -6.11
CA GLN A 617 -29.46 18.01 -6.73
C GLN A 617 -29.65 18.96 -7.92
N VAL A 618 -30.37 18.50 -8.95
CA VAL A 618 -30.83 19.35 -10.06
C VAL A 618 -32.22 18.96 -10.55
N THR A 619 -33.16 19.90 -10.46
CA THR A 619 -34.46 19.79 -11.16
C THR A 619 -34.23 19.88 -12.66
N SER A 620 -34.85 19.00 -13.44
CA SER A 620 -34.73 18.99 -14.90
C SER A 620 -35.07 20.36 -15.49
N PRO A 621 -34.13 21.05 -16.16
CA PRO A 621 -34.38 22.33 -16.82
C PRO A 621 -35.26 22.20 -18.09
N VAL A 622 -35.64 20.98 -18.45
CA VAL A 622 -36.56 20.68 -19.56
C VAL A 622 -37.76 19.87 -19.05
N THR A 623 -38.95 20.25 -19.51
CA THR A 623 -40.17 19.44 -19.33
C THR A 623 -40.23 18.38 -20.42
N PHE A 624 -40.22 17.11 -20.03
CA PHE A 624 -40.38 15.98 -20.93
C PHE A 624 -41.84 15.82 -21.38
N ALA A 625 -42.04 15.38 -22.63
CA ALA A 625 -43.38 15.05 -23.10
C ALA A 625 -43.83 13.70 -22.53
N ASP A 626 -45.15 13.52 -22.37
CA ASP A 626 -45.72 12.24 -21.94
C ASP A 626 -45.31 11.10 -22.89
N GLY A 627 -44.95 9.95 -22.31
CA GLY A 627 -44.44 8.79 -23.03
C GLY A 627 -42.94 8.84 -23.39
N THR A 628 -42.22 9.95 -23.13
CA THR A 628 -40.79 10.07 -23.46
C THR A 628 -39.95 9.03 -22.72
N LEU A 629 -39.20 8.22 -23.47
CA LEU A 629 -38.11 7.41 -22.94
C LEU A 629 -36.83 8.25 -22.91
N ALA A 630 -36.17 8.29 -21.76
CA ALA A 630 -34.99 9.08 -21.47
C ALA A 630 -33.93 8.23 -20.73
N ARG A 631 -32.72 8.76 -20.63
CA ARG A 631 -31.61 8.17 -19.88
C ARG A 631 -30.69 9.24 -19.31
N MET A 632 -30.18 9.01 -18.11
CA MET A 632 -29.28 9.90 -17.36
C MET A 632 -27.94 9.22 -17.07
N SER A 633 -26.87 10.00 -17.10
CA SER A 633 -25.61 9.73 -16.41
C SER A 633 -25.10 11.01 -15.74
N SER A 634 -24.16 10.89 -14.80
CA SER A 634 -23.48 12.03 -14.16
C SER A 634 -21.97 11.85 -14.11
N TRP A 635 -21.24 12.92 -13.89
CA TRP A 635 -19.77 12.99 -13.80
C TRP A 635 -19.41 13.93 -12.66
N THR A 636 -18.26 13.70 -12.02
CA THR A 636 -17.61 14.75 -11.23
C THR A 636 -16.66 15.52 -12.14
N ARG A 637 -16.64 16.85 -12.05
CA ARG A 637 -15.64 17.70 -12.67
C ARG A 637 -14.84 18.42 -11.59
N SER A 638 -13.52 18.31 -11.65
CA SER A 638 -12.59 19.08 -10.82
C SER A 638 -12.05 20.24 -11.64
N TYR A 639 -12.18 21.46 -11.14
CA TYR A 639 -11.87 22.70 -11.85
C TYR A 639 -10.64 23.39 -11.25
N TRP A 640 -9.83 24.04 -12.09
CA TRP A 640 -8.79 24.99 -11.66
C TRP A 640 -8.83 26.26 -12.53
N SER A 641 -8.34 27.38 -11.99
CA SER A 641 -8.24 28.65 -12.76
C SER A 641 -9.55 29.11 -13.42
N GLY A 642 -10.70 28.82 -12.79
CA GLY A 642 -12.04 29.23 -13.24
C GLY A 642 -12.87 28.10 -13.87
N ASP A 643 -13.75 28.45 -14.80
CA ASP A 643 -14.69 27.51 -15.46
C ASP A 643 -14.11 26.88 -16.75
N ASP A 644 -12.96 27.36 -17.25
CA ASP A 644 -12.41 26.97 -18.55
C ASP A 644 -11.38 25.83 -18.49
N HIS A 645 -10.74 25.59 -17.34
CA HIS A 645 -9.82 24.45 -17.14
C HIS A 645 -10.43 23.46 -16.15
N MET A 646 -10.62 22.22 -16.60
CA MET A 646 -11.23 21.16 -15.80
C MET A 646 -10.79 19.78 -16.28
N ILE A 647 -10.76 18.85 -15.33
CA ILE A 647 -10.74 17.40 -15.57
C ILE A 647 -12.11 16.85 -15.20
N GLU A 648 -12.57 15.88 -15.98
CA GLU A 648 -13.86 15.22 -15.82
C GLU A 648 -13.60 13.75 -15.51
N SER A 649 -14.31 13.20 -14.51
CA SER A 649 -14.20 11.80 -14.11
C SER A 649 -14.59 10.87 -15.27
N THR A 650 -14.35 9.57 -15.13
CA THR A 650 -15.19 8.61 -15.85
C THR A 650 -16.64 8.72 -15.34
N HIS A 651 -17.65 8.45 -16.18
CA HIS A 651 -19.04 8.70 -15.76
C HIS A 651 -19.49 7.76 -14.65
N SER A 652 -20.56 8.16 -13.94
CA SER A 652 -21.20 7.52 -12.78
C SER A 652 -21.83 6.14 -13.06
N SER A 653 -21.31 5.43 -14.05
CA SER A 653 -21.59 4.03 -14.36
C SER A 653 -20.36 3.15 -14.18
N VAL A 654 -19.36 3.62 -13.43
CA VAL A 654 -18.17 2.83 -13.11
C VAL A 654 -18.46 1.88 -11.95
N THR A 655 -19.14 2.34 -10.90
CA THR A 655 -19.68 1.47 -9.84
C THR A 655 -20.80 0.54 -10.34
N THR A 656 -21.54 0.92 -11.40
CA THR A 656 -22.50 0.06 -12.09
C THR A 656 -22.59 0.38 -13.60
N LYS A 657 -22.07 -0.49 -14.48
CA LYS A 657 -22.05 -0.27 -15.95
C LYS A 657 -23.46 -0.09 -16.54
N GLY A 658 -23.76 1.09 -17.11
CA GLY A 658 -25.07 1.42 -17.71
C GLY A 658 -25.42 2.93 -17.72
N TRP A 659 -26.60 3.26 -18.25
CA TRP A 659 -27.23 4.58 -18.01
C TRP A 659 -28.40 4.38 -17.05
N CYS A 660 -28.78 5.41 -16.27
CA CYS A 660 -30.04 5.41 -15.53
C CYS A 660 -31.20 5.67 -16.49
N TYR A 661 -31.85 4.62 -16.97
CA TYR A 661 -32.99 4.70 -17.89
C TYR A 661 -34.28 5.04 -17.15
N PHE A 662 -35.04 6.00 -17.68
CA PHE A 662 -36.34 6.41 -17.13
C PHE A 662 -37.33 6.77 -18.23
N LYS A 663 -38.62 6.56 -17.99
CA LYS A 663 -39.71 6.90 -18.91
C LYS A 663 -40.75 7.74 -18.20
N VAL A 664 -41.08 8.88 -18.80
CA VAL A 664 -42.13 9.77 -18.30
C VAL A 664 -43.50 9.23 -18.72
N ASP A 665 -44.37 8.98 -17.75
CA ASP A 665 -45.80 8.69 -17.92
C ASP A 665 -46.57 9.46 -16.85
N THR A 666 -47.01 10.66 -17.22
CA THR A 666 -47.74 11.61 -16.36
C THR A 666 -49.13 11.12 -15.96
N THR A 667 -49.57 9.99 -16.51
CA THR A 667 -50.88 9.38 -16.24
C THR A 667 -50.77 8.08 -15.42
N ALA A 668 -49.56 7.60 -15.15
CA ALA A 668 -49.29 6.47 -14.25
C ALA A 668 -49.40 6.88 -12.77
N PRO A 669 -49.50 5.91 -11.83
CA PRO A 669 -49.42 6.20 -10.39
C PRO A 669 -48.18 7.02 -10.01
N LYS A 670 -48.32 7.87 -9.02
CA LYS A 670 -47.21 8.63 -8.45
C LYS A 670 -46.49 7.81 -7.36
N ALA A 671 -45.36 8.33 -6.90
CA ALA A 671 -44.53 7.71 -5.88
C ALA A 671 -45.34 7.44 -4.58
N PRO A 672 -45.51 6.17 -4.16
CA PRO A 672 -46.40 5.82 -3.06
C PRO A 672 -45.83 6.20 -1.69
N THR A 673 -46.71 6.41 -0.71
CA THR A 673 -46.26 6.63 0.67
C THR A 673 -45.91 5.29 1.32
N VAL A 674 -44.67 5.15 1.76
CA VAL A 674 -44.15 3.97 2.49
C VAL A 674 -43.94 4.33 3.96
N THR A 675 -44.42 3.48 4.86
CA THR A 675 -44.26 3.58 6.32
C THR A 675 -44.00 2.19 6.90
N THR A 676 -43.54 2.08 8.15
CA THR A 676 -43.19 0.80 8.80
C THR A 676 -43.75 0.73 10.22
N ASP A 677 -43.84 -0.47 10.78
CA ASP A 677 -44.26 -0.79 12.15
C ASP A 677 -43.33 -0.21 13.24
N GLY A 678 -42.07 0.08 12.89
CA GLY A 678 -41.03 0.54 13.81
C GLY A 678 -39.96 -0.52 14.12
N THR A 679 -40.05 -1.72 13.52
CA THR A 679 -38.97 -2.72 13.51
C THR A 679 -37.74 -2.17 12.78
N TYR A 680 -37.98 -1.40 11.72
CA TYR A 680 -36.99 -0.59 11.03
C TYR A 680 -37.36 0.90 11.12
N SER A 681 -36.42 1.79 10.83
CA SER A 681 -36.65 3.25 10.84
C SER A 681 -36.21 3.91 9.54
N LEU A 682 -36.95 4.93 9.08
CA LEU A 682 -36.57 5.72 7.91
C LEU A 682 -35.33 6.54 8.24
N CYS A 683 -34.26 6.35 7.48
CA CYS A 683 -33.06 7.16 7.61
C CYS A 683 -33.31 8.59 7.11
N THR A 684 -32.83 9.54 7.91
CA THR A 684 -32.89 10.98 7.66
C THR A 684 -31.48 11.50 7.39
N ALA A 685 -31.36 12.74 6.91
CA ALA A 685 -30.05 13.36 6.62
C ALA A 685 -29.06 13.34 7.80
N ASN A 686 -29.56 13.34 9.05
CA ASN A 686 -28.74 13.48 10.26
C ASN A 686 -28.83 12.27 11.20
N ALA A 687 -29.63 11.24 10.89
CA ALA A 687 -29.83 10.08 11.75
C ALA A 687 -30.37 8.88 10.96
N CYS A 688 -29.72 7.72 11.11
CA CYS A 688 -30.03 6.47 10.43
C CYS A 688 -29.93 5.31 11.45
N ALA A 689 -30.97 5.17 12.28
CA ALA A 689 -30.94 4.26 13.43
C ALA A 689 -31.15 2.80 13.00
N ALA A 690 -30.26 1.94 13.47
CA ALA A 690 -30.32 0.50 13.23
C ALA A 690 -31.53 -0.15 13.92
N GLY A 691 -32.22 -1.05 13.22
CA GLY A 691 -33.32 -1.85 13.74
C GLY A 691 -33.35 -3.25 13.10
N GLY A 692 -34.16 -4.15 13.66
CA GLY A 692 -34.24 -5.55 13.25
C GLY A 692 -32.87 -6.24 13.19
N GLY A 693 -32.67 -7.10 12.18
CA GLY A 693 -31.40 -7.72 11.79
C GLY A 693 -31.56 -8.54 10.50
N PRO A 694 -30.49 -9.08 9.91
CA PRO A 694 -30.52 -10.13 8.89
C PRO A 694 -31.51 -11.26 9.24
N GLY A 695 -32.33 -11.66 8.26
CA GLY A 695 -33.34 -12.70 8.43
C GLY A 695 -34.55 -12.33 9.29
N GLN A 696 -34.57 -11.14 9.93
CA GLN A 696 -35.72 -10.66 10.68
C GLN A 696 -36.73 -9.96 9.74
N GLY A 697 -38.02 -10.26 9.91
CA GLY A 697 -39.10 -9.56 9.21
C GLY A 697 -39.60 -8.34 9.98
N GLY A 698 -39.82 -7.22 9.27
CA GLY A 698 -40.54 -6.04 9.77
C GLY A 698 -41.70 -5.67 8.85
N ASP A 699 -42.80 -5.15 9.41
CA ASP A 699 -44.00 -4.81 8.63
C ASP A 699 -43.85 -3.43 7.97
N PHE A 700 -44.14 -3.35 6.67
CA PHE A 700 -44.21 -2.13 5.87
C PHE A 700 -45.62 -1.91 5.34
N TYR A 701 -46.10 -0.67 5.41
CA TYR A 701 -47.41 -0.24 4.96
C TYR A 701 -47.29 0.66 3.73
N PHE A 702 -47.88 0.25 2.62
CA PHE A 702 -47.90 1.01 1.36
C PHE A 702 -49.25 1.74 1.21
N LYS A 703 -49.23 3.01 0.79
CA LYS A 703 -50.43 3.85 0.62
C LYS A 703 -50.37 4.68 -0.67
N PRO A 704 -51.51 5.04 -1.30
CA PRO A 704 -51.52 5.82 -2.53
C PRO A 704 -50.95 7.22 -2.29
N ALA A 705 -50.39 7.82 -3.35
CA ALA A 705 -50.04 9.23 -3.33
C ALA A 705 -51.28 10.13 -3.31
N THR A 706 -51.12 11.39 -2.89
CA THR A 706 -52.22 12.35 -2.88
C THR A 706 -52.73 12.63 -4.30
N GLY A 707 -54.00 12.26 -4.53
CA GLY A 707 -54.70 12.38 -5.82
C GLY A 707 -54.92 11.04 -6.53
N ASP A 708 -54.20 9.98 -6.16
CA ASP A 708 -54.29 8.69 -6.82
C ASP A 708 -55.46 7.88 -6.23
N THR A 709 -56.43 7.53 -7.07
CA THR A 709 -57.72 6.96 -6.64
C THR A 709 -58.02 5.58 -7.24
N ASN A 710 -57.15 5.11 -8.14
CA ASN A 710 -57.34 3.93 -8.97
C ASN A 710 -56.30 2.81 -8.74
N ILE A 711 -55.60 2.84 -7.59
CA ILE A 711 -54.55 1.88 -7.23
C ILE A 711 -55.15 0.50 -6.92
N ALA A 712 -54.70 -0.53 -7.64
CA ALA A 712 -55.12 -1.93 -7.47
C ALA A 712 -54.10 -2.77 -6.67
N GLY A 713 -52.86 -2.31 -6.56
CA GLY A 713 -51.77 -3.03 -5.90
C GLY A 713 -50.46 -2.26 -5.90
N TYR A 714 -49.38 -2.93 -5.51
CA TYR A 714 -48.01 -2.41 -5.47
C TYR A 714 -47.02 -3.49 -5.88
N GLU A 715 -45.81 -3.06 -6.24
CA GLU A 715 -44.62 -3.90 -6.35
C GLU A 715 -43.51 -3.35 -5.46
N TYR A 716 -42.66 -4.24 -4.94
CA TYR A 716 -41.57 -3.89 -4.02
C TYR A 716 -40.33 -4.80 -4.22
N ARG A 717 -39.14 -4.28 -3.93
CA ARG A 717 -37.88 -5.06 -3.84
C ARG A 717 -36.85 -4.43 -2.89
N LEU A 718 -35.98 -5.26 -2.32
CA LEU A 718 -34.71 -4.86 -1.69
C LEU A 718 -33.57 -4.91 -2.73
N PRO A 719 -32.36 -4.36 -2.45
CA PRO A 719 -31.26 -4.36 -3.40
C PRO A 719 -30.72 -5.76 -3.71
N THR A 720 -30.78 -6.68 -2.75
CA THR A 720 -30.39 -8.09 -2.90
C THR A 720 -31.39 -8.93 -3.71
N TRP A 721 -32.60 -8.41 -3.99
CA TRP A 721 -33.67 -9.17 -4.63
C TRP A 721 -33.69 -8.93 -6.16
N PRO A 722 -33.44 -9.96 -6.99
CA PRO A 722 -33.29 -9.79 -8.45
C PRO A 722 -34.62 -9.52 -9.19
N THR A 723 -35.77 -9.53 -8.50
CA THR A 723 -37.09 -9.37 -9.12
C THR A 723 -38.06 -8.57 -8.25
N TRP A 724 -39.04 -7.93 -8.88
CA TRP A 724 -40.11 -7.20 -8.20
C TRP A 724 -41.18 -8.15 -7.65
N HIS A 725 -41.47 -8.06 -6.34
CA HIS A 725 -42.54 -8.82 -5.69
C HIS A 725 -43.85 -8.04 -5.71
N SER A 726 -44.97 -8.66 -6.07
CA SER A 726 -46.28 -7.97 -6.14
C SER A 726 -47.13 -8.11 -4.87
N VAL A 727 -48.05 -7.18 -4.66
CA VAL A 727 -49.13 -7.23 -3.66
C VAL A 727 -50.40 -6.56 -4.19
N THR A 728 -51.57 -7.11 -3.86
CA THR A 728 -52.89 -6.57 -4.24
C THR A 728 -53.52 -5.75 -3.11
N GLY A 729 -54.40 -4.82 -3.48
CA GLY A 729 -55.10 -3.90 -2.56
C GLY A 729 -54.53 -2.48 -2.61
N SER A 730 -55.37 -1.49 -2.30
CA SER A 730 -55.02 -0.07 -2.39
C SER A 730 -54.17 0.44 -1.20
N ALA A 731 -54.18 -0.23 -0.05
CA ALA A 731 -53.31 0.09 1.09
C ALA A 731 -52.91 -1.18 1.87
N PRO A 732 -52.04 -2.04 1.32
CA PRO A 732 -51.66 -3.31 1.93
C PRO A 732 -50.51 -3.17 2.95
N THR A 733 -50.35 -4.22 3.74
CA THR A 733 -49.20 -4.45 4.61
C THR A 733 -48.32 -5.56 4.03
N LYS A 734 -46.99 -5.45 4.14
CA LYS A 734 -46.04 -6.49 3.81
C LYS A 734 -44.90 -6.59 4.82
N LEU A 735 -44.71 -7.80 5.34
CA LEU A 735 -43.49 -8.22 6.00
C LEU A 735 -42.35 -8.22 4.97
N ILE A 736 -41.28 -7.47 5.24
CA ILE A 736 -40.05 -7.41 4.46
C ILE A 736 -38.92 -7.96 5.33
N THR A 737 -38.05 -8.79 4.75
CA THR A 737 -36.98 -9.50 5.47
C THR A 737 -35.65 -9.22 4.77
N PRO A 738 -34.80 -8.34 5.31
CA PRO A 738 -33.46 -8.08 4.77
C PRO A 738 -32.51 -9.27 5.01
N GLU A 739 -31.60 -9.49 4.06
CA GLU A 739 -30.62 -10.59 4.09
C GLU A 739 -29.23 -10.17 4.62
N LEU A 740 -28.98 -8.86 4.73
CA LEU A 740 -27.72 -8.25 5.13
C LEU A 740 -27.93 -7.14 6.16
N PRO A 741 -26.94 -6.86 7.03
CA PRO A 741 -26.95 -5.75 7.94
C PRO A 741 -26.70 -4.41 7.21
N GLY A 742 -26.52 -3.33 7.95
CA GLY A 742 -26.13 -2.03 7.39
C GLY A 742 -27.28 -1.32 6.66
N THR A 743 -26.95 -0.39 5.76
CA THR A 743 -27.93 0.50 5.14
C THR A 743 -28.60 -0.15 3.93
N GLN A 744 -29.90 -0.36 4.00
CA GLN A 744 -30.72 -1.03 2.97
C GLN A 744 -31.74 -0.06 2.36
N THR A 745 -32.15 -0.30 1.11
CA THR A 745 -33.14 0.52 0.39
C THR A 745 -34.31 -0.33 -0.09
N LEU A 746 -35.49 -0.15 0.50
CA LEU A 746 -36.73 -0.75 -0.01
C LEU A 746 -37.31 0.16 -1.10
N GLN A 747 -37.35 -0.35 -2.33
CA GLN A 747 -38.02 0.29 -3.45
C GLN A 747 -39.46 -0.18 -3.54
N VAL A 748 -40.43 0.74 -3.69
CA VAL A 748 -41.87 0.42 -3.78
C VAL A 748 -42.56 1.25 -4.86
N ARG A 749 -43.27 0.63 -5.81
CA ARG A 749 -44.06 1.33 -6.84
C ARG A 749 -45.52 0.89 -6.83
N ALA A 750 -46.45 1.82 -7.02
CA ALA A 750 -47.88 1.51 -7.07
C ALA A 750 -48.30 0.98 -8.46
N ARG A 751 -49.34 0.15 -8.53
CA ARG A 751 -49.99 -0.30 -9.77
C ARG A 751 -51.45 0.18 -9.83
N ASP A 752 -51.83 0.78 -10.95
CA ASP A 752 -53.21 1.19 -11.21
C ASP A 752 -54.13 -0.01 -11.57
N ASN A 753 -55.39 0.27 -11.87
CA ASN A 753 -56.38 -0.67 -12.36
C ASN A 753 -56.58 -0.62 -13.89
N VAL A 754 -55.63 -0.04 -14.64
CA VAL A 754 -55.74 0.15 -16.09
C VAL A 754 -55.14 -1.07 -16.82
N GLY A 755 -55.97 -1.75 -17.61
CA GLY A 755 -55.55 -2.95 -18.34
C GLY A 755 -55.19 -4.09 -17.40
N SER A 756 -53.93 -4.53 -17.42
CA SER A 756 -53.34 -5.52 -16.48
C SER A 756 -52.75 -4.88 -15.22
N GLY A 757 -52.97 -3.58 -14.99
CA GLY A 757 -52.46 -2.80 -13.87
C GLY A 757 -51.04 -2.32 -14.11
N ARG A 758 -50.90 -1.08 -14.59
CA ARG A 758 -49.62 -0.46 -14.97
C ARG A 758 -48.87 0.03 -13.72
N PRO A 759 -47.55 -0.24 -13.61
CA PRO A 759 -46.71 0.34 -12.56
C PRO A 759 -46.49 1.84 -12.79
N GLY A 760 -46.47 2.60 -11.71
CA GLY A 760 -46.11 4.01 -11.69
C GLY A 760 -44.76 4.26 -11.02
N ALA A 761 -44.59 5.47 -10.49
CA ALA A 761 -43.33 5.90 -9.90
C ALA A 761 -42.97 5.13 -8.60
N THR A 762 -41.66 4.93 -8.43
CA THR A 762 -41.05 4.19 -7.32
C THR A 762 -40.65 5.14 -6.20
N THR A 763 -40.98 4.80 -4.94
CA THR A 763 -40.43 5.43 -3.73
C THR A 763 -39.26 4.61 -3.21
N SER A 764 -38.12 5.24 -2.96
CA SER A 764 -36.98 4.65 -2.24
C SER A 764 -37.06 4.98 -0.75
N PHE A 765 -37.22 3.96 0.10
CA PHE A 765 -37.22 4.04 1.56
C PHE A 765 -35.89 3.50 2.11
N LEU A 766 -35.02 4.39 2.57
CA LEU A 766 -33.71 4.07 3.12
C LEU A 766 -33.82 3.73 4.62
N PHE A 767 -33.20 2.64 5.09
CA PHE A 767 -33.24 2.22 6.50
C PHE A 767 -31.95 1.49 6.90
N LYS A 768 -31.56 1.53 8.18
CA LYS A 768 -30.43 0.74 8.68
C LYS A 768 -30.93 -0.52 9.38
N VAL A 769 -30.43 -1.66 8.92
CA VAL A 769 -30.55 -2.97 9.56
C VAL A 769 -29.41 -3.09 10.57
N ALA A 770 -29.68 -3.57 11.78
CA ALA A 770 -28.62 -3.87 12.75
C ALA A 770 -27.77 -5.07 12.29
N GLU A 771 -26.66 -5.32 12.96
CA GLU A 771 -25.95 -6.59 12.82
C GLU A 771 -26.85 -7.76 13.22
N GLY A 772 -26.62 -8.92 12.60
CA GLY A 772 -27.37 -10.13 12.92
C GLY A 772 -27.04 -10.64 14.33
N GLU A 773 -27.84 -11.58 14.82
CA GLU A 773 -27.42 -12.36 16.00
C GLU A 773 -26.10 -13.05 15.66
N GLY A 774 -25.03 -12.63 16.35
CA GLY A 774 -23.67 -13.07 16.10
C GLY A 774 -23.48 -14.54 16.49
N ALA A 775 -22.27 -15.06 16.23
CA ALA A 775 -21.93 -16.45 16.53
C ALA A 775 -22.33 -16.84 17.97
N SER A 776 -23.00 -17.97 18.12
CA SER A 776 -23.33 -18.58 19.41
C SER A 776 -22.12 -19.25 20.07
N GLY A 777 -21.08 -19.54 19.28
CA GLY A 777 -19.72 -19.84 19.74
C GLY A 777 -18.72 -19.46 18.64
N ARG A 778 -17.59 -18.85 18.99
CA ARG A 778 -16.50 -18.50 18.05
C ARG A 778 -15.14 -18.80 18.69
N TRP A 779 -14.20 -19.35 17.92
CA TRP A 779 -12.84 -19.65 18.37
C TRP A 779 -11.85 -19.14 17.30
N HIS A 780 -11.06 -18.14 17.68
CA HIS A 780 -9.96 -17.61 16.85
C HIS A 780 -8.68 -18.44 17.01
N PHE A 781 -8.47 -19.03 18.20
CA PHE A 781 -7.24 -19.71 18.62
C PHE A 781 -6.04 -18.75 18.89
N ASP A 782 -6.28 -17.44 18.95
CA ASP A 782 -5.33 -16.40 19.37
C ASP A 782 -4.84 -16.51 20.83
N ASP A 783 -5.49 -17.35 21.65
CA ASP A 783 -5.27 -17.55 23.09
C ASP A 783 -3.81 -17.69 23.56
N ALA A 784 -2.90 -18.25 22.75
CA ALA A 784 -1.50 -18.42 23.13
C ALA A 784 -0.53 -18.62 21.95
N ALA A 785 0.73 -18.27 22.20
CA ALA A 785 1.83 -18.52 21.26
C ALA A 785 2.09 -20.04 21.02
N PRO A 786 2.64 -20.42 19.85
CA PRO A 786 3.09 -21.78 19.57
C PRO A 786 4.04 -22.34 20.65
N GLY A 787 3.89 -23.62 20.99
CA GLY A 787 4.74 -24.30 21.98
C GLY A 787 4.54 -23.90 23.44
N SER A 788 3.65 -22.95 23.75
CA SER A 788 3.35 -22.45 25.11
C SER A 788 2.89 -23.51 26.13
N GLY A 789 2.39 -24.65 25.65
CA GLY A 789 1.81 -25.71 26.49
C GLY A 789 0.38 -25.41 26.98
N VAL A 790 -0.22 -24.31 26.52
CA VAL A 790 -1.67 -24.07 26.65
C VAL A 790 -2.42 -25.06 25.75
N VAL A 791 -3.50 -25.65 26.29
CA VAL A 791 -4.27 -26.73 25.65
C VAL A 791 -5.77 -26.42 25.62
N THR A 792 -6.12 -25.14 25.58
CA THR A 792 -7.50 -24.66 25.54
C THR A 792 -7.60 -23.42 24.67
N ALA A 793 -8.66 -23.33 23.87
CA ALA A 793 -8.99 -22.10 23.14
C ALA A 793 -10.33 -21.53 23.63
N ALA A 794 -10.38 -20.22 23.83
CA ALA A 794 -11.55 -19.52 24.35
C ALA A 794 -12.68 -19.47 23.32
N ASP A 795 -13.91 -19.51 23.83
CA ASP A 795 -15.08 -19.13 23.06
C ASP A 795 -15.24 -17.61 23.17
N SER A 796 -14.87 -16.89 22.10
CA SER A 796 -14.84 -15.42 21.99
C SER A 796 -16.19 -14.80 21.67
N ALA A 797 -17.24 -15.60 21.49
CA ALA A 797 -18.57 -15.12 21.09
C ALA A 797 -19.07 -13.95 21.95
N THR A 798 -19.78 -13.01 21.34
CA THR A 798 -20.41 -11.86 22.03
C THR A 798 -21.88 -12.11 22.35
N THR A 799 -22.59 -12.92 21.55
CA THR A 799 -24.00 -13.28 21.74
C THR A 799 -24.28 -13.89 23.12
N ALA A 800 -25.35 -13.46 23.79
CA ALA A 800 -25.65 -13.88 25.15
C ALA A 800 -25.97 -15.38 25.24
N GLY A 801 -25.13 -16.15 25.94
CA GLY A 801 -25.26 -17.60 26.03
C GLY A 801 -24.32 -18.23 27.05
N THR A 802 -24.20 -19.56 27.00
CA THR A 802 -23.09 -20.27 27.64
C THR A 802 -21.84 -20.13 26.75
N ARG A 803 -20.64 -20.21 27.33
CA ARG A 803 -19.39 -20.27 26.57
C ARG A 803 -18.83 -21.68 26.58
N HIS A 804 -18.35 -22.12 25.42
CA HIS A 804 -17.97 -23.49 25.14
C HIS A 804 -16.49 -23.55 24.72
N PRO A 805 -15.53 -23.27 25.62
CA PRO A 805 -14.11 -23.34 25.28
C PRO A 805 -13.72 -24.73 24.76
N LEU A 806 -12.87 -24.75 23.75
CA LEU A 806 -12.30 -25.99 23.20
C LEU A 806 -11.14 -26.46 24.09
N THR A 807 -11.03 -27.76 24.30
CA THR A 807 -9.86 -28.42 24.93
C THR A 807 -9.10 -29.21 23.87
N PHE A 808 -7.79 -29.02 23.80
CA PHE A 808 -6.90 -29.70 22.85
C PHE A 808 -6.43 -31.05 23.40
N HIS A 809 -6.32 -32.07 22.54
CA HIS A 809 -5.99 -33.42 22.96
C HIS A 809 -4.86 -34.05 22.13
N THR A 810 -4.01 -34.81 22.84
CA THR A 810 -2.77 -35.47 22.37
C THR A 810 -1.62 -34.50 22.04
N ALA A 811 -0.41 -35.05 21.85
CA ALA A 811 0.81 -34.29 21.55
C ALA A 811 0.96 -33.85 20.08
N GLY A 812 -0.12 -33.90 19.30
CA GLY A 812 -0.19 -33.40 17.92
C GLY A 812 -1.12 -32.20 17.73
N ALA A 813 -1.61 -31.60 18.81
CA ALA A 813 -2.47 -30.42 18.83
C ALA A 813 -1.73 -29.23 19.45
N GLY A 814 -1.95 -28.02 18.94
CA GLY A 814 -1.38 -26.79 19.49
C GLY A 814 -1.70 -25.56 18.63
N PHE A 815 -1.05 -24.44 18.94
CA PHE A 815 -1.17 -23.18 18.21
C PHE A 815 -0.09 -23.06 17.12
N SER A 816 -0.43 -22.42 16.00
CA SER A 816 0.45 -22.09 14.87
C SER A 816 0.45 -20.58 14.63
N SER A 817 1.61 -19.99 14.35
CA SER A 817 1.71 -18.59 13.91
C SER A 817 1.19 -18.35 12.49
N LEU A 818 1.22 -19.38 11.63
CA LEU A 818 0.54 -19.33 10.34
C LEU A 818 -0.96 -19.46 10.59
N ALA A 819 -1.74 -18.47 10.18
CA ALA A 819 -3.14 -18.27 10.54
C ALA A 819 -3.89 -17.60 9.39
N ARG A 820 -5.16 -17.22 9.54
CA ARG A 820 -5.90 -16.63 8.41
C ARG A 820 -5.95 -15.10 8.47
N ARG A 821 -5.90 -14.43 9.62
CA ARG A 821 -6.03 -12.96 9.67
C ARG A 821 -4.73 -12.20 9.39
N GLY A 822 -3.58 -12.88 9.38
CA GLY A 822 -2.26 -12.30 9.17
C GLY A 822 -1.50 -12.08 10.48
N GLU A 823 -0.96 -10.87 10.62
CA GLU A 823 -0.11 -10.47 11.76
C GLU A 823 -0.77 -10.81 13.11
N GLN A 824 0.06 -11.29 14.06
CA GLN A 824 -0.30 -11.67 15.44
C GLN A 824 -1.32 -12.81 15.62
N ASP A 825 -2.10 -13.16 14.59
CA ASP A 825 -3.14 -14.20 14.60
C ASP A 825 -2.57 -15.62 14.78
N ARG A 826 -3.39 -16.59 15.20
CA ARG A 826 -2.95 -17.96 15.50
C ARG A 826 -4.00 -18.98 15.10
N SER A 827 -3.61 -20.02 14.36
CA SER A 827 -4.53 -21.13 14.00
C SER A 827 -4.32 -22.39 14.83
N PHE A 828 -5.33 -23.28 14.82
CA PHE A 828 -5.24 -24.60 15.43
C PHE A 828 -4.46 -25.58 14.55
N TRP A 829 -3.28 -25.98 15.01
CA TRP A 829 -2.36 -26.89 14.32
C TRP A 829 -2.63 -28.35 14.65
N LEU A 830 -2.75 -29.17 13.59
CA LEU A 830 -2.98 -30.61 13.62
C LEU A 830 -2.14 -31.33 12.55
N ASP A 831 -0.90 -30.90 12.29
CA ASP A 831 -0.04 -31.51 11.25
C ASP A 831 1.33 -31.99 11.75
N SER A 832 1.29 -32.84 12.78
CA SER A 832 2.49 -33.54 13.22
C SER A 832 3.04 -34.46 12.12
N THR A 833 4.31 -34.30 11.76
CA THR A 833 5.04 -35.24 10.91
C THR A 833 5.29 -36.60 11.58
N VAL A 834 5.20 -36.65 12.93
CA VAL A 834 5.27 -37.90 13.70
C VAL A 834 3.91 -38.62 13.65
N ALA A 835 3.88 -39.78 12.99
CA ALA A 835 2.67 -40.56 12.73
C ALA A 835 1.83 -40.91 13.97
N ALA A 836 2.48 -41.16 15.12
CA ALA A 836 1.78 -41.47 16.38
C ALA A 836 0.94 -40.29 16.93
N ASN A 837 1.19 -39.07 16.46
CA ASN A 837 0.50 -37.86 16.88
C ASN A 837 -0.51 -37.36 15.82
N GLN A 838 -0.65 -38.05 14.67
CA GLN A 838 -1.61 -37.74 13.59
C GLN A 838 -3.06 -38.16 13.92
N THR A 839 -3.39 -38.18 15.22
CA THR A 839 -4.73 -38.47 15.76
C THR A 839 -5.11 -37.43 16.81
N ALA A 840 -4.71 -36.18 16.57
CA ALA A 840 -4.95 -35.01 17.39
C ALA A 840 -6.28 -34.34 17.02
N TRP A 841 -6.87 -33.59 17.96
CA TRP A 841 -8.22 -33.03 17.86
C TRP A 841 -8.50 -32.07 19.04
N ALA A 842 -9.64 -31.37 19.00
CA ALA A 842 -10.17 -30.61 20.13
C ALA A 842 -11.68 -30.83 20.33
N ASP A 843 -12.19 -30.63 21.55
CA ASP A 843 -13.63 -30.60 21.81
C ASP A 843 -14.12 -29.62 22.89
N THR A 844 -15.41 -29.30 22.79
CA THR A 844 -16.18 -28.62 23.83
C THR A 844 -16.67 -29.64 24.87
N THR A 845 -17.05 -29.20 26.07
CA THR A 845 -17.59 -30.12 27.11
C THR A 845 -19.07 -30.46 26.94
N SER A 846 -19.77 -29.81 26.00
CA SER A 846 -21.21 -29.96 25.70
C SER A 846 -21.48 -29.61 24.24
N PRO A 847 -22.67 -29.88 23.69
CA PRO A 847 -23.11 -29.26 22.43
C PRO A 847 -22.87 -27.76 22.41
N ALA A 848 -22.45 -27.23 21.25
CA ALA A 848 -22.36 -25.80 20.99
C ALA A 848 -23.59 -25.27 20.20
N ILE A 849 -24.32 -26.17 19.51
CA ILE A 849 -25.55 -25.89 18.78
C ILE A 849 -26.61 -26.98 18.99
N ASN A 850 -27.88 -26.60 18.94
CA ASN A 850 -29.03 -27.51 18.90
C ASN A 850 -29.37 -27.84 17.44
N THR A 851 -29.11 -29.09 17.04
CA THR A 851 -29.31 -29.59 15.69
C THR A 851 -30.78 -29.90 15.33
N GLN A 852 -31.75 -29.65 16.21
CA GLN A 852 -33.18 -29.66 15.85
C GLN A 852 -33.66 -28.36 15.20
N ALA A 853 -32.98 -27.25 15.47
CA ALA A 853 -33.26 -25.93 14.88
C ALA A 853 -32.33 -25.66 13.70
N SER A 854 -32.57 -24.57 12.96
CA SER A 854 -31.63 -24.09 11.95
C SER A 854 -30.30 -23.73 12.62
N PHE A 855 -29.19 -23.99 11.94
CA PHE A 855 -27.85 -23.58 12.40
C PHE A 855 -26.90 -23.40 11.21
N SER A 856 -25.77 -22.75 11.47
CA SER A 856 -24.67 -22.63 10.51
C SER A 856 -23.33 -22.87 11.19
N VAL A 857 -22.35 -23.33 10.41
CA VAL A 857 -20.93 -23.43 10.78
C VAL A 857 -20.09 -22.76 9.69
N SER A 858 -19.08 -22.01 10.11
CA SER A 858 -18.08 -21.32 9.29
C SER A 858 -16.70 -21.64 9.86
N THR A 859 -15.69 -21.78 9.00
CA THR A 859 -14.29 -22.01 9.40
C THR A 859 -13.37 -21.88 8.18
N TRP A 860 -12.14 -21.46 8.42
CA TRP A 860 -11.05 -21.55 7.45
C TRP A 860 -10.23 -22.82 7.68
N ALA A 861 -9.83 -23.48 6.59
CA ALA A 861 -9.17 -24.77 6.61
C ALA A 861 -7.94 -24.77 5.69
N TYR A 862 -6.82 -25.28 6.19
CA TYR A 862 -5.59 -25.48 5.45
C TYR A 862 -5.28 -26.98 5.43
N LEU A 863 -5.57 -27.67 4.33
CA LEU A 863 -5.41 -29.13 4.23
C LEU A 863 -4.05 -29.49 3.64
N THR A 864 -3.35 -30.47 4.23
CA THR A 864 -2.00 -30.89 3.77
C THR A 864 -1.92 -32.32 3.22
N ASP A 865 -3.02 -33.07 3.28
CA ASP A 865 -3.15 -34.47 2.86
C ASP A 865 -4.52 -34.67 2.18
N ASP A 866 -4.57 -35.25 0.97
CA ASP A 866 -5.81 -35.56 0.24
C ASP A 866 -6.07 -37.08 0.11
N THR A 867 -5.24 -37.91 0.76
CA THR A 867 -5.21 -39.36 0.54
C THR A 867 -6.29 -40.12 1.32
N ASP A 868 -6.81 -39.56 2.41
CA ASP A 868 -7.87 -40.15 3.24
C ASP A 868 -9.02 -39.14 3.51
N PHE A 869 -9.96 -39.49 4.37
CA PHE A 869 -11.03 -38.61 4.83
C PHE A 869 -10.52 -37.72 5.98
N HIS A 870 -10.66 -36.40 5.87
CA HIS A 870 -10.15 -35.44 6.88
C HIS A 870 -11.27 -34.49 7.33
N CYS A 871 -11.66 -34.56 8.61
CA CYS A 871 -12.80 -33.81 9.15
C CYS A 871 -12.36 -32.53 9.88
N ILE A 872 -12.89 -31.39 9.43
CA ILE A 872 -12.65 -30.08 10.03
C ILE A 872 -13.46 -29.98 11.33
N ALA A 873 -14.78 -30.16 11.25
CA ALA A 873 -15.69 -30.00 12.37
C ALA A 873 -16.85 -31.02 12.31
N SER A 874 -17.29 -31.50 13.48
CA SER A 874 -18.50 -32.33 13.61
C SER A 874 -19.12 -32.20 15.01
N GLN A 875 -20.42 -32.49 15.18
CA GLN A 875 -21.02 -32.60 16.52
C GLN A 875 -21.49 -34.03 16.80
N GLN A 876 -21.31 -34.50 18.03
CA GLN A 876 -21.61 -35.89 18.43
C GLN A 876 -23.10 -36.14 18.73
N ASN A 877 -23.54 -37.34 18.40
CA ASN A 877 -24.71 -38.03 18.92
C ASN A 877 -24.24 -39.13 19.91
N SER A 878 -25.16 -39.84 20.55
CA SER A 878 -24.85 -40.90 21.54
C SER A 878 -24.13 -42.15 20.98
N ASP A 879 -23.97 -42.29 19.67
CA ASP A 879 -23.42 -43.49 19.01
C ASP A 879 -22.55 -43.20 17.77
N ASN A 880 -22.35 -41.92 17.43
CA ASN A 880 -21.73 -41.45 16.18
C ASN A 880 -21.63 -39.92 16.15
N THR A 881 -21.13 -39.34 15.07
CA THR A 881 -21.39 -37.95 14.67
C THR A 881 -22.85 -37.76 14.17
N GLY A 882 -23.43 -36.57 14.34
CA GLY A 882 -24.70 -36.16 13.73
C GLY A 882 -24.51 -35.48 12.37
N TRP A 883 -23.70 -34.43 12.31
CA TRP A 883 -23.26 -33.75 11.09
C TRP A 883 -21.73 -33.62 11.06
N SER A 884 -21.13 -33.62 9.87
CA SER A 884 -19.68 -33.41 9.68
C SER A 884 -19.38 -32.54 8.47
N LEU A 885 -18.42 -31.62 8.63
CA LEU A 885 -17.77 -30.86 7.57
C LEU A 885 -16.36 -31.42 7.36
N TYR A 886 -16.07 -31.93 6.16
CA TYR A 886 -14.87 -32.74 5.90
C TYR A 886 -14.45 -32.75 4.43
N TYR A 887 -13.18 -33.03 4.16
CA TYR A 887 -12.70 -33.48 2.87
C TYR A 887 -12.92 -35.00 2.72
N SER A 888 -13.30 -35.41 1.51
CA SER A 888 -13.66 -36.79 1.18
C SER A 888 -12.85 -37.30 -0.01
N SER A 889 -11.79 -38.07 0.25
CA SER A 889 -10.96 -38.71 -0.80
C SER A 889 -11.78 -39.59 -1.75
N GLY A 890 -12.83 -40.25 -1.25
CA GLY A 890 -13.75 -41.09 -2.04
C GLY A 890 -14.56 -40.35 -3.12
N VAL A 891 -14.66 -39.02 -3.08
CA VAL A 891 -15.24 -38.19 -4.16
C VAL A 891 -14.36 -37.02 -4.59
N GLN A 892 -13.20 -36.83 -3.94
CA GLN A 892 -12.21 -35.77 -4.11
C GLN A 892 -12.80 -34.37 -3.96
N ARG A 893 -13.49 -34.10 -2.85
CA ARG A 893 -14.26 -32.86 -2.58
C ARG A 893 -14.39 -32.52 -1.10
N TRP A 894 -14.65 -31.24 -0.81
CA TRP A 894 -15.35 -30.83 0.42
C TRP A 894 -16.78 -31.37 0.43
N VAL A 895 -17.25 -31.80 1.61
CA VAL A 895 -18.60 -32.31 1.84
C VAL A 895 -19.13 -31.81 3.18
N PHE A 896 -20.34 -31.26 3.18
CA PHE A 896 -21.16 -31.10 4.39
C PHE A 896 -22.18 -32.23 4.44
N LEU A 897 -22.03 -33.14 5.41
CA LEU A 897 -22.83 -34.36 5.52
C LEU A 897 -23.71 -34.32 6.77
N TRP A 898 -25.01 -34.49 6.58
CA TRP A 898 -25.97 -34.75 7.63
C TRP A 898 -26.23 -36.24 7.76
N SER A 899 -26.44 -36.75 8.99
CA SER A 899 -26.80 -38.14 9.22
C SER A 899 -27.78 -38.35 10.38
N TRP A 900 -28.62 -39.39 10.28
CA TRP A 900 -29.68 -39.70 11.23
C TRP A 900 -29.98 -41.21 11.25
N TYR A 901 -30.86 -41.65 12.15
CA TYR A 901 -31.39 -43.02 12.15
C TYR A 901 -32.85 -43.07 11.73
N GLU A 902 -33.17 -44.03 10.86
CA GLU A 902 -34.51 -44.32 10.39
C GLU A 902 -34.74 -45.84 10.47
N ASN A 903 -35.73 -46.28 11.25
CA ASN A 903 -36.08 -47.71 11.42
C ASN A 903 -34.90 -48.62 11.80
N GLY A 904 -33.94 -48.11 12.58
CA GLY A 904 -32.73 -48.84 12.99
C GLY A 904 -31.61 -48.87 11.95
N ALA A 905 -31.82 -48.33 10.75
CA ALA A 905 -30.77 -48.13 9.76
C ALA A 905 -30.23 -46.70 9.82
N ARG A 906 -28.90 -46.54 9.70
CA ARG A 906 -28.30 -45.22 9.52
C ARG A 906 -28.62 -44.68 8.13
N LYS A 907 -28.84 -43.36 8.05
CA LYS A 907 -29.12 -42.59 6.84
C LYS A 907 -28.22 -41.36 6.81
N TYR A 908 -27.96 -40.86 5.60
CA TYR A 908 -27.16 -39.66 5.40
C TYR A 908 -27.56 -38.95 4.10
N ILE A 909 -27.28 -37.64 4.06
CA ILE A 909 -27.39 -36.77 2.89
C ILE A 909 -26.21 -35.81 2.92
N GLY A 910 -25.59 -35.55 1.77
CA GLY A 910 -24.41 -34.68 1.67
C GLY A 910 -24.60 -33.61 0.60
N ALA A 911 -24.22 -32.38 0.93
CA ALA A 911 -23.91 -31.35 -0.04
C ALA A 911 -22.41 -31.43 -0.37
N ASN A 912 -22.06 -31.52 -1.65
CA ASN A 912 -20.72 -31.76 -2.14
C ASN A 912 -20.21 -30.53 -2.91
N ALA A 913 -18.91 -30.25 -2.88
CA ALA A 913 -18.31 -29.22 -3.73
C ALA A 913 -18.58 -29.47 -5.23
N SER A 914 -18.69 -28.39 -6.00
CA SER A 914 -18.98 -28.47 -7.44
C SER A 914 -17.83 -29.11 -8.23
N ALA A 915 -16.62 -28.58 -8.08
CA ALA A 915 -15.37 -29.06 -8.67
C ALA A 915 -14.91 -30.42 -8.11
N GLN A 916 -13.79 -30.95 -8.63
CA GLN A 916 -13.04 -32.07 -8.06
C GLN A 916 -11.58 -31.68 -7.85
N GLY A 917 -10.98 -32.26 -6.81
CA GLY A 917 -9.74 -31.76 -6.22
C GLY A 917 -10.02 -30.59 -5.27
N VAL A 918 -9.17 -30.45 -4.27
CA VAL A 918 -9.11 -29.29 -3.38
C VAL A 918 -7.67 -28.76 -3.39
N PRO A 919 -7.43 -27.45 -3.36
CA PRO A 919 -6.08 -26.91 -3.21
C PRO A 919 -5.44 -27.41 -1.91
N LEU A 920 -4.37 -28.20 -2.02
CA LEU A 920 -3.55 -28.58 -0.88
C LEU A 920 -2.58 -27.44 -0.54
N LYS A 921 -2.32 -27.25 0.75
CA LYS A 921 -1.44 -26.20 1.31
C LYS A 921 -1.87 -24.77 0.98
N ALA A 922 -3.15 -24.56 0.69
CA ALA A 922 -3.77 -23.25 0.63
C ALA A 922 -4.88 -23.14 1.70
N TRP A 923 -5.21 -21.91 2.09
CA TRP A 923 -6.37 -21.63 2.93
C TRP A 923 -7.64 -21.61 2.08
N THR A 924 -8.63 -22.42 2.46
CA THR A 924 -9.98 -22.44 1.89
C THR A 924 -10.99 -22.19 3.00
N HIS A 925 -11.93 -21.27 2.81
CA HIS A 925 -13.09 -21.15 3.70
C HIS A 925 -14.12 -22.24 3.38
N VAL A 926 -14.63 -22.94 4.39
CA VAL A 926 -15.62 -23.99 4.23
C VAL A 926 -16.78 -23.75 5.21
N GLY A 927 -17.99 -23.58 4.67
CA GLY A 927 -19.20 -23.30 5.44
C GLY A 927 -20.27 -24.37 5.27
N GLY A 928 -21.12 -24.57 6.28
CA GLY A 928 -22.27 -25.47 6.23
C GLY A 928 -23.49 -24.85 6.88
N VAL A 929 -24.63 -24.82 6.18
CA VAL A 929 -25.90 -24.31 6.70
C VAL A 929 -26.94 -25.42 6.73
N TYR A 930 -27.66 -25.55 7.85
CA TYR A 930 -28.89 -26.33 7.96
C TYR A 930 -30.07 -25.39 8.20
N ASN A 931 -31.05 -25.43 7.30
CA ASN A 931 -32.31 -24.70 7.42
C ASN A 931 -33.42 -25.68 7.83
N ALA A 932 -33.96 -25.53 9.05
CA ALA A 932 -35.00 -26.39 9.59
C ALA A 932 -36.41 -26.10 9.04
N THR A 933 -36.65 -24.89 8.52
CA THR A 933 -37.92 -24.47 7.89
C THR A 933 -38.11 -25.18 6.55
N ASP A 934 -37.13 -25.03 5.65
CA ASP A 934 -37.15 -25.62 4.30
C ASP A 934 -36.61 -27.06 4.29
N ARG A 935 -36.00 -27.49 5.40
CA ARG A 935 -35.41 -28.81 5.62
C ARG A 935 -34.31 -29.13 4.61
N THR A 936 -33.37 -28.21 4.45
CA THR A 936 -32.26 -28.30 3.48
C THR A 936 -30.91 -28.18 4.18
N ILE A 937 -29.87 -28.76 3.55
CA ILE A 937 -28.46 -28.42 3.84
C ILE A 937 -27.78 -27.80 2.62
N THR A 938 -26.90 -26.84 2.87
CA THR A 938 -26.05 -26.19 1.85
C THR A 938 -24.60 -26.24 2.31
N LEU A 939 -23.69 -26.57 1.39
CA LEU A 939 -22.24 -26.42 1.55
C LEU A 939 -21.81 -25.11 0.90
N TYR A 940 -20.90 -24.38 1.52
CA TYR A 940 -20.24 -23.19 0.97
C TYR A 940 -18.74 -23.43 0.92
N VAL A 941 -18.09 -22.91 -0.12
CA VAL A 941 -16.63 -22.90 -0.28
C VAL A 941 -16.26 -21.49 -0.71
N ASN A 942 -15.35 -20.83 0.01
CA ASN A 942 -14.96 -19.43 -0.20
C ASN A 942 -16.19 -18.50 -0.27
N GLY A 943 -17.06 -18.63 0.73
CA GLY A 943 -18.34 -17.90 0.83
C GLY A 943 -19.44 -18.32 -0.16
N ARG A 944 -19.13 -19.11 -1.19
CA ARG A 944 -20.02 -19.36 -2.34
C ARG A 944 -20.78 -20.70 -2.22
N PRO A 945 -22.12 -20.72 -2.38
CA PRO A 945 -22.92 -21.94 -2.26
C PRO A 945 -22.59 -22.95 -3.36
N GLN A 946 -22.34 -24.20 -2.96
CA GLN A 946 -21.94 -25.29 -3.84
C GLN A 946 -23.15 -26.00 -4.47
N GLY A 947 -23.86 -25.26 -5.33
CA GLY A 947 -25.05 -25.71 -6.03
C GLY A 947 -26.34 -25.55 -5.20
N ALA A 948 -27.42 -26.21 -5.65
CA ALA A 948 -28.72 -26.07 -5.02
C ALA A 948 -28.81 -26.80 -3.66
N PRO A 949 -29.52 -26.24 -2.66
CA PRO A 949 -29.66 -26.85 -1.33
C PRO A 949 -30.22 -28.29 -1.37
N ALA A 950 -29.58 -29.21 -0.66
CA ALA A 950 -29.95 -30.61 -0.63
C ALA A 950 -31.07 -30.88 0.40
N ALA A 951 -32.25 -31.26 -0.09
CA ALA A 951 -33.46 -31.41 0.72
C ALA A 951 -33.52 -32.74 1.50
N LEU A 952 -33.79 -32.65 2.82
CA LEU A 952 -34.03 -33.80 3.69
C LEU A 952 -35.45 -34.35 3.47
N GLY A 953 -35.54 -35.61 3.07
CA GLY A 953 -36.81 -36.33 2.91
C GLY A 953 -37.73 -36.26 4.13
N THR A 954 -39.03 -36.43 3.94
CA THR A 954 -40.07 -36.21 4.98
C THR A 954 -39.98 -37.12 6.20
N SER A 955 -39.33 -38.29 6.09
CA SER A 955 -39.03 -39.18 7.22
C SER A 955 -37.69 -38.88 7.91
N GLY A 956 -36.83 -38.06 7.29
CA GLY A 956 -35.53 -37.64 7.82
C GLY A 956 -35.66 -36.60 8.92
N LYS A 957 -36.10 -37.02 10.11
CA LYS A 957 -36.14 -36.14 11.28
C LYS A 957 -34.72 -35.83 11.77
N PRO A 958 -34.39 -34.57 12.10
CA PRO A 958 -33.18 -34.28 12.84
C PRO A 958 -33.23 -35.01 14.20
N THR A 959 -32.28 -35.90 14.43
CA THR A 959 -31.98 -36.46 15.76
C THR A 959 -31.06 -35.49 16.47
N THR A 960 -31.38 -35.14 17.72
CA THR A 960 -30.57 -34.21 18.51
C THR A 960 -29.14 -34.70 18.65
N SER A 961 -28.18 -33.79 18.45
CA SER A 961 -26.76 -34.04 18.64
C SER A 961 -26.38 -33.59 20.05
N ASP A 962 -26.75 -34.42 21.03
CA ASP A 962 -26.61 -34.16 22.47
C ASP A 962 -25.15 -34.21 22.98
N GLY A 963 -24.18 -34.53 22.11
CA GLY A 963 -22.76 -34.59 22.43
C GLY A 963 -21.95 -33.36 21.97
N ALA A 964 -20.70 -33.32 22.40
CA ALA A 964 -19.76 -32.22 22.15
C ALA A 964 -19.55 -31.90 20.66
N LEU A 965 -19.27 -30.62 20.38
CA LEU A 965 -18.63 -30.18 19.14
C LEU A 965 -17.19 -30.72 19.14
N GLN A 966 -16.73 -31.17 17.98
CA GLN A 966 -15.42 -31.77 17.73
C GLN A 966 -14.75 -30.99 16.61
N ILE A 967 -13.50 -30.60 16.82
CA ILE A 967 -12.64 -30.01 15.80
C ILE A 967 -11.52 -31.01 15.51
N GLY A 968 -11.27 -31.25 14.22
CA GLY A 968 -10.21 -32.14 13.75
C GLY A 968 -10.54 -33.63 13.69
N ARG A 969 -11.78 -34.08 13.92
CA ARG A 969 -12.20 -35.50 13.82
C ARG A 969 -13.70 -35.71 13.69
N ALA A 970 -14.10 -36.94 13.36
CA ALA A 970 -15.49 -37.42 13.42
C ALA A 970 -15.62 -38.75 14.20
N GLY A 971 -16.79 -38.97 14.81
CA GLY A 971 -17.11 -40.16 15.60
C GLY A 971 -17.94 -41.18 14.82
N TYR A 972 -17.53 -42.44 14.84
CA TYR A 972 -18.20 -43.55 14.13
C TYR A 972 -18.47 -44.74 15.07
N SER A 973 -19.16 -45.76 14.54
CA SER A 973 -19.55 -46.96 15.29
C SER A 973 -18.32 -47.81 15.66
N GLY A 974 -17.69 -47.49 16.79
CA GLY A 974 -16.51 -48.17 17.33
C GLY A 974 -15.36 -47.25 17.74
N GLY A 975 -15.44 -45.95 17.47
CA GLY A 975 -14.41 -44.97 17.83
C GLY A 975 -14.36 -43.76 16.91
N PHE A 976 -13.34 -42.92 17.09
CA PHE A 976 -13.11 -41.74 16.25
C PHE A 976 -12.08 -42.01 15.15
N ASN A 977 -12.29 -41.38 14.00
CA ASN A 977 -11.43 -41.44 12.82
C ASN A 977 -11.49 -40.10 12.05
N ASN A 978 -11.07 -40.13 10.79
CA ASN A 978 -11.07 -39.00 9.86
C ASN A 978 -10.35 -37.78 10.45
N TYR A 979 -9.20 -38.01 11.08
CA TYR A 979 -8.43 -36.97 11.76
C TYR A 979 -7.92 -35.94 10.75
N TRP A 980 -7.99 -34.66 11.11
CA TRP A 980 -7.51 -33.57 10.27
C TRP A 980 -5.99 -33.59 10.09
N ARG A 981 -5.53 -33.02 8.98
CA ARG A 981 -4.12 -32.90 8.60
C ARG A 981 -3.89 -31.51 8.02
N GLY A 982 -3.23 -30.65 8.81
CA GLY A 982 -2.99 -29.25 8.46
C GLY A 982 -3.40 -28.31 9.60
N ARG A 983 -4.11 -27.23 9.27
CA ARG A 983 -4.58 -26.20 10.23
C ARG A 983 -6.07 -25.93 10.08
N ILE A 984 -6.70 -25.43 11.13
CA ILE A 984 -8.12 -25.02 11.22
C ILE A 984 -8.17 -23.67 11.93
N ASP A 985 -9.03 -22.78 11.45
CA ASP A 985 -9.06 -21.38 11.88
C ASP A 985 -10.48 -20.78 11.80
N GLU A 986 -10.69 -19.63 12.45
CA GLU A 986 -11.92 -18.82 12.46
C GLU A 986 -13.20 -19.66 12.61
N VAL A 987 -13.19 -20.60 13.55
CA VAL A 987 -14.34 -21.50 13.74
C VAL A 987 -15.48 -20.70 14.37
N ALA A 988 -16.62 -20.61 13.68
CA ALA A 988 -17.80 -19.95 14.18
C ALA A 988 -19.04 -20.83 13.98
N VAL A 989 -19.90 -20.92 15.00
CA VAL A 989 -21.19 -21.61 14.95
C VAL A 989 -22.33 -20.68 15.32
N PHE A 990 -23.44 -20.80 14.60
CA PHE A 990 -24.60 -19.91 14.73
C PHE A 990 -25.87 -20.74 14.94
N GLN A 991 -26.72 -20.35 15.90
CA GLN A 991 -28.01 -21.02 16.14
C GLN A 991 -29.13 -20.61 15.15
N ARG A 992 -28.74 -20.17 13.95
CA ARG A 992 -29.61 -19.76 12.84
C ARG A 992 -29.01 -20.18 11.50
N ALA A 993 -29.85 -20.26 10.47
CA ALA A 993 -29.35 -20.32 9.10
C ALA A 993 -28.85 -18.92 8.70
N LEU A 994 -27.60 -18.82 8.26
CA LEU A 994 -27.06 -17.63 7.60
C LEU A 994 -27.62 -17.54 6.17
N SER A 995 -27.75 -16.33 5.65
CA SER A 995 -27.96 -16.11 4.21
C SER A 995 -26.69 -16.40 3.40
N ASP A 996 -26.81 -16.58 2.08
CA ASP A 996 -25.66 -16.71 1.19
C ASP A 996 -24.70 -15.50 1.33
N SER A 997 -25.26 -14.30 1.51
CA SER A 997 -24.51 -13.05 1.66
C SER A 997 -23.83 -12.92 3.04
N GLU A 998 -24.45 -13.40 4.11
CA GLU A 998 -23.80 -13.48 5.43
C GLU A 998 -22.65 -14.49 5.43
N MET A 999 -22.81 -15.63 4.74
CA MET A 999 -21.73 -16.62 4.60
C MET A 999 -20.58 -16.09 3.73
N ALA A 1000 -20.87 -15.24 2.74
CA ALA A 1000 -19.86 -14.51 1.97
C ALA A 1000 -19.10 -13.48 2.83
N GLN A 1001 -19.78 -12.79 3.75
CA GLN A 1001 -19.17 -11.85 4.71
C GLN A 1001 -18.26 -12.56 5.72
N GLU A 1002 -18.70 -13.69 6.29
CA GLU A 1002 -17.86 -14.55 7.15
C GLU A 1002 -16.61 -15.06 6.41
N ALA A 1003 -16.73 -15.35 5.11
CA ALA A 1003 -15.59 -15.70 4.25
C ALA A 1003 -14.73 -14.49 3.82
N GLY A 1004 -15.16 -13.26 4.11
CA GLY A 1004 -14.40 -12.03 3.82
C GLY A 1004 -13.49 -11.60 4.96
N LEU A 1005 -13.82 -12.01 6.21
CA LEU A 1005 -13.14 -11.57 7.44
C LEU A 1005 -12.94 -10.04 7.51
N ILE A 1006 -14.00 -9.30 7.16
CA ILE A 1006 -14.02 -7.85 7.20
C ILE A 1006 -14.01 -7.38 8.67
N ASP A 1007 -13.09 -6.50 9.00
CA ASP A 1007 -13.03 -5.78 10.27
C ASP A 1007 -14.13 -4.70 10.32
N PRO A 1008 -14.97 -4.66 11.38
CA PRO A 1008 -16.15 -3.79 11.41
C PRO A 1008 -15.86 -2.32 11.74
N ASP A 1009 -14.70 -2.01 12.33
CA ASP A 1009 -14.33 -0.65 12.75
C ASP A 1009 -13.54 0.09 11.65
N THR A 1010 -12.68 -0.61 10.92
CA THR A 1010 -11.87 -0.08 9.81
C THR A 1010 -12.50 -0.32 8.42
N GLY A 1011 -13.30 -1.38 8.27
CA GLY A 1011 -13.79 -1.84 6.97
C GLY A 1011 -12.78 -2.62 6.12
N SER A 1012 -11.56 -2.84 6.62
CA SER A 1012 -10.51 -3.61 5.91
C SER A 1012 -10.78 -5.12 5.97
N THR A 1013 -10.27 -5.86 4.99
CA THR A 1013 -10.34 -7.33 4.95
C THR A 1013 -9.11 -7.94 5.61
N ALA A 1014 -9.28 -9.02 6.39
CA ALA A 1014 -8.11 -9.72 6.93
C ALA A 1014 -7.35 -10.46 5.83
N VAL A 1015 -6.02 -10.32 5.80
CA VAL A 1015 -5.11 -10.87 4.77
C VAL A 1015 -3.99 -11.67 5.44
N GLU A 1016 -3.65 -12.83 4.89
CA GLU A 1016 -2.53 -13.67 5.36
C GLU A 1016 -1.47 -13.74 4.27
N LEU A 1017 -0.22 -13.38 4.58
CA LEU A 1017 0.90 -13.53 3.66
C LEU A 1017 1.25 -15.02 3.56
N VAL A 1018 1.13 -15.61 2.37
CA VAL A 1018 1.38 -17.05 2.13
C VAL A 1018 2.63 -17.35 1.33
N GLY A 1019 3.35 -16.32 0.89
CA GLY A 1019 4.69 -16.45 0.29
C GLY A 1019 5.26 -15.09 -0.04
N ALA A 1020 6.53 -14.86 0.31
CA ALA A 1020 7.29 -13.70 -0.12
C ALA A 1020 8.66 -14.16 -0.60
N TRP A 1021 9.01 -13.84 -1.84
CA TRP A 1021 10.27 -14.19 -2.49
C TRP A 1021 11.02 -12.92 -2.85
N ASP A 1022 12.01 -12.63 -2.03
CA ASP A 1022 12.83 -11.43 -2.11
C ASP A 1022 14.25 -11.81 -2.57
N PRO A 1023 14.63 -11.48 -3.82
CA PRO A 1023 15.94 -11.83 -4.39
C PRO A 1023 17.10 -10.95 -3.89
N ASP A 1024 16.85 -9.94 -3.06
CA ASP A 1024 17.89 -9.07 -2.51
C ASP A 1024 18.96 -9.89 -1.74
N GLY A 1025 20.24 -9.70 -2.09
CA GLY A 1025 21.38 -10.46 -1.57
C GLY A 1025 21.43 -11.95 -1.96
N ALA A 1026 20.40 -12.50 -2.61
CA ALA A 1026 20.28 -13.93 -2.88
C ALA A 1026 21.18 -14.39 -4.04
N THR A 1027 21.67 -15.64 -3.98
CA THR A 1027 22.51 -16.23 -5.04
C THR A 1027 22.19 -17.70 -5.29
N GLY A 1028 22.53 -18.20 -6.48
CA GLY A 1028 22.35 -19.60 -6.88
C GLY A 1028 21.12 -19.85 -7.74
N SER A 1029 20.48 -21.01 -7.59
CA SER A 1029 19.38 -21.48 -8.46
C SER A 1029 18.03 -21.67 -7.74
N THR A 1030 17.92 -21.15 -6.52
CA THR A 1030 16.72 -21.27 -5.67
C THR A 1030 16.54 -20.04 -4.83
N LEU A 1031 15.31 -19.54 -4.73
CA LEU A 1031 14.94 -18.40 -3.90
C LEU A 1031 14.03 -18.88 -2.77
N ALA A 1032 14.35 -18.51 -1.53
CA ALA A 1032 13.65 -19.01 -0.34
C ALA A 1032 12.61 -18.00 0.16
N ASP A 1033 11.44 -18.51 0.52
CA ASP A 1033 10.43 -17.77 1.28
C ASP A 1033 10.84 -17.70 2.75
N THR A 1034 11.36 -16.53 3.16
CA THR A 1034 11.97 -16.26 4.47
C THR A 1034 11.06 -15.51 5.44
N VAL A 1035 10.05 -14.80 4.93
CA VAL A 1035 9.15 -13.95 5.74
C VAL A 1035 7.89 -14.69 6.15
N SER A 1036 7.12 -15.24 5.20
CA SER A 1036 5.75 -15.74 5.46
C SER A 1036 5.66 -16.97 6.38
N GLY A 1037 6.80 -17.59 6.71
CA GLY A 1037 6.86 -18.80 7.51
C GLY A 1037 6.28 -20.06 6.85
N TYR A 1038 5.74 -19.99 5.63
CA TYR A 1038 5.31 -21.17 4.87
C TYR A 1038 6.47 -21.97 4.28
N ASN A 1039 7.67 -21.40 4.24
CA ASN A 1039 8.94 -22.02 3.80
C ASN A 1039 8.86 -22.58 2.36
N ARG A 1040 8.19 -21.86 1.46
CA ARG A 1040 8.07 -22.23 0.03
C ARG A 1040 9.33 -21.89 -0.76
N THR A 1041 10.16 -22.86 -1.13
CA THR A 1041 11.31 -22.61 -2.03
C THR A 1041 10.88 -22.51 -3.50
N MET A 1042 11.24 -21.41 -4.15
CA MET A 1042 11.13 -21.22 -5.60
C MET A 1042 12.40 -21.70 -6.30
N THR A 1043 12.28 -22.36 -7.45
CA THR A 1043 13.41 -22.92 -8.22
C THR A 1043 13.56 -22.22 -9.57
N LEU A 1044 14.79 -21.86 -9.95
CA LEU A 1044 15.11 -21.23 -11.23
C LEU A 1044 15.38 -22.27 -12.35
N SER A 1045 15.07 -21.90 -13.59
CA SER A 1045 15.15 -22.77 -14.78
C SER A 1045 15.32 -21.97 -16.08
N GLY A 1046 15.74 -22.64 -17.16
CA GLY A 1046 16.13 -22.03 -18.46
C GLY A 1046 17.63 -21.70 -18.46
N GLY A 1047 17.93 -20.56 -17.88
CA GLY A 1047 19.23 -19.94 -17.61
C GLY A 1047 19.15 -18.86 -16.52
N ALA A 1048 17.91 -18.47 -16.14
CA ALA A 1048 17.51 -17.51 -15.11
C ALA A 1048 18.46 -17.43 -13.91
N THR A 1049 18.83 -16.20 -13.55
CA THR A 1049 19.84 -15.91 -12.52
C THR A 1049 19.29 -15.03 -11.42
N LEU A 1050 19.92 -15.10 -10.25
CA LEU A 1050 19.87 -14.03 -9.25
C LEU A 1050 21.08 -13.14 -9.54
N ASP A 1051 20.86 -11.86 -9.85
CA ASP A 1051 21.94 -10.90 -10.11
C ASP A 1051 22.44 -10.20 -8.83
N GLY A 1052 21.73 -10.40 -7.72
CA GLY A 1052 21.99 -9.83 -6.40
C GLY A 1052 20.87 -8.90 -5.92
N GLU A 1053 20.01 -8.43 -6.82
CA GLU A 1053 18.89 -7.50 -6.53
C GLU A 1053 17.56 -8.00 -7.12
N ALA A 1054 17.60 -8.83 -8.17
CA ALA A 1054 16.42 -9.37 -8.84
C ALA A 1054 16.61 -10.82 -9.32
N VAL A 1055 15.49 -11.49 -9.65
CA VAL A 1055 15.52 -12.63 -10.58
C VAL A 1055 15.53 -12.07 -12.00
N SER A 1056 16.62 -12.30 -12.73
CA SER A 1056 16.78 -11.88 -14.13
C SER A 1056 16.37 -13.02 -15.08
N LEU A 1057 15.54 -12.67 -16.09
CA LEU A 1057 14.86 -13.59 -17.00
C LEU A 1057 15.04 -13.13 -18.46
N ASP A 1058 15.55 -14.00 -19.34
CA ASP A 1058 15.90 -13.66 -20.73
C ASP A 1058 14.73 -13.63 -21.74
N GLY A 1059 13.54 -14.09 -21.31
CA GLY A 1059 12.37 -14.18 -22.17
C GLY A 1059 12.46 -15.17 -23.34
N VAL A 1060 13.28 -16.22 -23.22
CA VAL A 1060 13.43 -17.32 -24.21
C VAL A 1060 12.92 -18.65 -23.66
N ASP A 1061 13.49 -19.16 -22.56
CA ASP A 1061 12.94 -20.29 -21.78
C ASP A 1061 13.10 -20.17 -20.25
N ASP A 1062 13.56 -19.01 -19.78
CA ASP A 1062 13.73 -18.65 -18.38
C ASP A 1062 12.45 -18.65 -17.53
N ALA A 1063 12.56 -19.14 -16.30
CA ALA A 1063 11.48 -19.04 -15.31
C ALA A 1063 11.90 -19.42 -13.88
N ALA A 1064 11.23 -18.78 -12.92
CA ALA A 1064 11.18 -19.20 -11.52
C ALA A 1064 9.87 -19.96 -11.24
N THR A 1065 9.85 -20.97 -10.36
CA THR A 1065 8.63 -21.81 -10.13
C THR A 1065 8.56 -22.43 -8.74
N VAL A 1066 7.33 -22.52 -8.20
CA VAL A 1066 6.94 -23.16 -6.93
C VAL A 1066 5.92 -24.26 -7.24
N SER A 1067 6.12 -25.48 -6.71
CA SER A 1067 5.26 -26.62 -7.04
C SER A 1067 3.91 -26.59 -6.33
N GLY A 1068 2.83 -26.82 -7.10
CA GLY A 1068 1.46 -26.73 -6.63
C GLY A 1068 0.98 -25.29 -6.37
N PRO A 1069 -0.28 -25.12 -5.91
CA PRO A 1069 -0.87 -23.81 -5.70
C PRO A 1069 -0.29 -23.11 -4.47
N VAL A 1070 -0.18 -21.79 -4.55
CA VAL A 1070 0.12 -20.92 -3.39
C VAL A 1070 -1.18 -20.51 -2.70
N VAL A 1071 -2.24 -20.26 -3.48
CA VAL A 1071 -3.57 -19.83 -3.03
C VAL A 1071 -4.68 -20.66 -3.65
N ASP A 1072 -5.82 -20.77 -2.94
CA ASP A 1072 -7.08 -21.23 -3.51
C ASP A 1072 -7.68 -20.09 -4.33
N ASP A 1073 -7.38 -20.08 -5.63
CA ASP A 1073 -7.80 -19.04 -6.56
C ASP A 1073 -9.31 -19.02 -6.87
N THR A 1074 -10.11 -19.87 -6.22
CA THR A 1074 -11.58 -19.73 -6.18
C THR A 1074 -12.07 -18.83 -5.04
N GLY A 1075 -11.21 -18.57 -4.05
CA GLY A 1075 -11.37 -17.58 -3.00
C GLY A 1075 -10.58 -16.30 -3.28
N SER A 1076 -10.64 -15.35 -2.36
CA SER A 1076 -10.00 -14.04 -2.53
C SER A 1076 -8.48 -14.15 -2.32
N PHE A 1077 -7.69 -13.48 -3.17
CA PHE A 1077 -6.23 -13.44 -3.06
C PHE A 1077 -5.65 -12.16 -3.65
N THR A 1078 -4.41 -11.85 -3.28
CA THR A 1078 -3.63 -10.71 -3.79
C THR A 1078 -2.23 -11.19 -4.15
N VAL A 1079 -1.68 -10.68 -5.25
CA VAL A 1079 -0.28 -10.86 -5.66
C VAL A 1079 0.33 -9.50 -5.94
N THR A 1080 1.54 -9.24 -5.47
CA THR A 1080 2.35 -8.08 -5.86
C THR A 1080 3.74 -8.55 -6.28
N THR A 1081 4.40 -7.79 -7.14
CA THR A 1081 5.83 -7.94 -7.49
C THR A 1081 6.29 -6.64 -8.12
N GLU A 1082 7.53 -6.26 -7.88
CA GLU A 1082 8.22 -5.29 -8.73
C GLU A 1082 8.65 -5.95 -10.03
N VAL A 1083 8.62 -5.19 -11.12
CA VAL A 1083 9.01 -5.62 -12.46
C VAL A 1083 9.78 -4.50 -13.16
N GLU A 1084 10.86 -4.87 -13.82
CA GLU A 1084 11.63 -4.02 -14.73
C GLU A 1084 11.73 -4.75 -16.07
N LEU A 1085 11.09 -4.22 -17.12
CA LEU A 1085 11.04 -4.86 -18.44
C LEU A 1085 12.28 -4.55 -19.27
N ASP A 1086 12.92 -5.54 -19.91
CA ASP A 1086 14.00 -5.27 -20.88
C ASP A 1086 13.41 -4.72 -22.19
N GLY A 1087 13.46 -3.39 -22.34
CA GLY A 1087 12.94 -2.68 -23.50
C GLY A 1087 13.67 -3.03 -24.79
N ALA A 1088 14.96 -3.38 -24.73
CA ALA A 1088 15.74 -3.76 -25.90
C ALA A 1088 15.38 -5.17 -26.41
N ALA A 1089 15.19 -6.14 -25.51
CA ALA A 1089 14.69 -7.47 -25.86
C ALA A 1089 13.23 -7.44 -26.33
N LEU A 1090 12.39 -6.57 -25.75
CA LEU A 1090 11.00 -6.37 -26.15
C LEU A 1090 10.84 -5.64 -27.49
N ALA A 1091 11.72 -4.71 -27.84
CA ALA A 1091 11.74 -4.09 -29.17
C ALA A 1091 11.92 -5.12 -30.31
N GLY A 1092 12.54 -6.28 -30.01
CA GLY A 1092 12.65 -7.42 -30.93
C GLY A 1092 11.42 -8.32 -31.04
N LYS A 1093 10.41 -8.18 -30.17
CA LYS A 1093 9.17 -8.99 -30.17
C LYS A 1093 8.11 -8.32 -31.08
N SER A 1094 7.16 -9.12 -31.58
CA SER A 1094 6.12 -8.62 -32.51
C SER A 1094 4.89 -8.09 -31.78
N ALA A 1095 4.29 -7.00 -32.28
CA ALA A 1095 2.97 -6.51 -31.85
C ALA A 1095 1.93 -7.64 -31.69
N GLY A 1096 1.21 -7.65 -30.56
CA GLY A 1096 0.34 -8.74 -30.12
C GLY A 1096 1.01 -9.79 -29.24
N TYR A 1097 2.33 -9.72 -29.05
CA TYR A 1097 3.07 -10.54 -28.09
C TYR A 1097 2.56 -10.34 -26.66
N SER A 1098 2.64 -11.40 -25.86
CA SER A 1098 2.31 -11.41 -24.44
C SER A 1098 3.40 -12.16 -23.67
N GLY A 1099 3.83 -11.60 -22.55
CA GLY A 1099 4.64 -12.27 -21.54
C GLY A 1099 3.87 -12.40 -20.23
N GLN A 1100 4.14 -13.44 -19.44
CA GLN A 1100 3.62 -13.56 -18.07
C GLN A 1100 4.73 -13.23 -17.07
N VAL A 1101 4.47 -12.20 -16.26
CA VAL A 1101 5.29 -11.81 -15.11
C VAL A 1101 5.19 -12.93 -14.06
N VAL A 1102 3.97 -13.20 -13.58
CA VAL A 1102 3.65 -14.24 -12.60
C VAL A 1102 2.27 -14.84 -12.82
N GLY A 1103 2.05 -16.09 -12.43
CA GLY A 1103 0.73 -16.71 -12.46
C GLY A 1103 0.66 -18.15 -11.94
N GLN A 1104 -0.56 -18.65 -11.76
CA GLN A 1104 -0.85 -20.03 -11.35
C GLN A 1104 -1.53 -20.79 -12.50
N ARG A 1105 -1.16 -22.05 -12.74
CA ARG A 1105 -1.67 -22.82 -13.89
C ARG A 1105 -2.83 -23.77 -13.56
N THR A 1106 -3.71 -23.97 -14.54
CA THR A 1106 -4.66 -25.10 -14.58
C THR A 1106 -3.99 -26.33 -15.21
N ALA A 1107 -4.78 -27.37 -15.51
CA ALA A 1107 -4.33 -28.54 -16.29
C ALA A 1107 -4.21 -28.29 -17.80
N ASP A 1108 -4.69 -27.14 -18.31
CA ASP A 1108 -4.80 -26.84 -19.75
C ASP A 1108 -4.35 -25.44 -20.19
N GLY A 1109 -4.23 -24.49 -19.26
CA GLY A 1109 -3.72 -23.15 -19.47
C GLY A 1109 -3.42 -22.45 -18.14
N SER A 1110 -3.55 -21.12 -18.09
CA SER A 1110 -3.42 -20.35 -16.84
C SER A 1110 -4.76 -20.34 -16.08
N ALA A 1111 -4.72 -20.19 -14.76
CA ALA A 1111 -5.89 -19.84 -13.93
C ALA A 1111 -6.03 -18.31 -13.88
N TRP A 1112 -4.94 -17.65 -13.52
CA TRP A 1112 -4.74 -16.19 -13.47
C TRP A 1112 -3.26 -15.85 -13.71
N GLY A 1113 -2.96 -14.56 -13.82
CA GLY A 1113 -1.59 -14.03 -13.85
C GLY A 1113 -1.53 -12.50 -14.01
N LEU A 1114 -0.33 -11.97 -13.80
CA LEU A 1114 0.10 -10.64 -14.25
C LEU A 1114 0.83 -10.80 -15.60
N TRP A 1115 0.58 -9.88 -16.53
CA TRP A 1115 1.03 -9.99 -17.92
C TRP A 1115 1.46 -8.62 -18.48
N PHE A 1116 2.49 -8.63 -19.32
CA PHE A 1116 2.77 -7.55 -20.27
C PHE A 1116 2.19 -7.92 -21.64
N ASN A 1117 1.42 -7.03 -22.27
CA ASN A 1117 0.95 -7.20 -23.65
C ASN A 1117 1.40 -6.05 -24.55
N GLN A 1118 2.32 -6.35 -25.45
CA GLN A 1118 2.88 -5.41 -26.42
C GLN A 1118 1.91 -5.15 -27.58
N THR A 1119 1.68 -3.88 -27.89
CA THR A 1119 0.84 -3.41 -28.99
C THR A 1119 1.66 -2.86 -30.17
N GLY A 1120 2.91 -2.45 -29.95
CA GLY A 1120 3.80 -1.95 -31.02
C GLY A 1120 5.22 -1.59 -30.56
N THR A 1121 5.86 -0.70 -31.31
CA THR A 1121 7.06 0.07 -30.93
C THR A 1121 6.87 1.52 -31.36
N GLU A 1122 7.55 2.45 -30.69
CA GLU A 1122 7.66 3.87 -31.02
C GLU A 1122 9.15 4.29 -31.09
N GLN A 1123 9.44 5.39 -31.79
CA GLN A 1123 10.81 5.86 -32.04
C GLN A 1123 11.10 7.10 -31.18
N VAL A 1124 11.87 6.92 -30.10
CA VAL A 1124 12.16 7.96 -29.10
C VAL A 1124 13.57 8.54 -29.33
N PRO A 1125 13.76 9.88 -29.32
CA PRO A 1125 15.08 10.50 -29.40
C PRO A 1125 16.02 10.13 -28.24
N GLN A 1126 17.32 10.33 -28.44
CA GLN A 1126 18.38 10.17 -27.44
C GLN A 1126 19.27 11.42 -27.38
N ASP A 1127 20.03 11.59 -26.29
CA ASP A 1127 20.95 12.71 -26.06
C ASP A 1127 21.95 12.99 -27.21
N ASP A 1128 22.36 11.95 -27.95
CA ASP A 1128 23.29 12.07 -29.08
C ASP A 1128 22.60 12.41 -30.42
N GLY A 1129 21.27 12.55 -30.42
CA GLY A 1129 20.44 12.81 -31.59
C GLY A 1129 20.05 11.57 -32.40
N THR A 1130 20.30 10.36 -31.91
CA THR A 1130 19.78 9.11 -32.51
C THR A 1130 18.33 8.82 -32.08
N LEU A 1131 17.75 7.73 -32.60
CA LEU A 1131 16.41 7.24 -32.25
C LEU A 1131 16.51 5.81 -31.72
N LYS A 1132 15.87 5.52 -30.59
CA LYS A 1132 15.68 4.18 -29.99
C LYS A 1132 14.28 3.66 -30.35
N ASP A 1133 14.18 2.41 -30.81
CA ASP A 1133 12.89 1.69 -30.80
C ASP A 1133 12.56 1.34 -29.34
N VAL A 1134 11.47 1.90 -28.82
CA VAL A 1134 10.92 1.60 -27.49
C VAL A 1134 9.64 0.79 -27.68
N PRO A 1135 9.46 -0.36 -27.02
CA PRO A 1135 8.23 -1.14 -27.12
C PRO A 1135 7.06 -0.40 -26.48
N VAL A 1136 5.88 -0.50 -27.09
CA VAL A 1136 4.64 0.06 -26.53
C VAL A 1136 3.71 -1.08 -26.17
N GLY A 1137 3.25 -1.13 -24.92
CA GLY A 1137 2.39 -2.18 -24.40
C GLY A 1137 1.69 -1.79 -23.11
N TYR A 1138 0.88 -2.69 -22.57
CA TYR A 1138 0.04 -2.47 -21.40
C TYR A 1138 0.16 -3.63 -20.41
N TRP A 1139 0.10 -3.30 -19.12
CA TRP A 1139 -0.01 -4.29 -18.05
C TRP A 1139 -1.41 -4.88 -18.02
N ARG A 1140 -1.55 -6.13 -17.57
CA ARG A 1140 -2.84 -6.80 -17.32
C ARG A 1140 -2.79 -7.70 -16.11
N PHE A 1141 -3.87 -7.70 -15.32
CA PHE A 1141 -4.16 -8.75 -14.35
C PHE A 1141 -5.38 -9.55 -14.77
N GLY A 1142 -5.32 -10.87 -14.67
CA GLY A 1142 -6.42 -11.77 -15.00
C GLY A 1142 -5.97 -12.99 -15.81
N ARG A 1143 -6.82 -13.50 -16.69
CA ARG A 1143 -6.63 -14.78 -17.37
C ARG A 1143 -6.43 -14.64 -18.87
N LEU A 1144 -5.33 -15.17 -19.39
CA LEU A 1144 -5.21 -15.54 -20.81
C LEU A 1144 -5.86 -16.92 -21.02
N ALA A 1145 -6.76 -17.03 -21.98
CA ALA A 1145 -7.45 -18.28 -22.29
C ALA A 1145 -6.49 -19.31 -22.93
N ALA A 1146 -6.91 -20.58 -22.94
CA ALA A 1146 -6.12 -21.69 -23.50
C ALA A 1146 -5.87 -21.61 -25.03
N ASP A 1147 -6.42 -20.61 -25.72
CA ASP A 1147 -6.09 -20.28 -27.12
C ASP A 1147 -4.82 -19.42 -27.26
N GLY A 1148 -4.29 -18.88 -26.16
CA GLY A 1148 -3.13 -17.99 -26.12
C GLY A 1148 -3.37 -16.61 -26.73
N ARG A 1149 -4.63 -16.15 -26.81
CA ARG A 1149 -5.01 -14.88 -27.46
C ARG A 1149 -6.13 -14.12 -26.76
N THR A 1150 -7.11 -14.82 -26.19
CA THR A 1150 -8.31 -14.20 -25.62
C THR A 1150 -8.09 -13.92 -24.13
N TYR A 1151 -8.02 -12.64 -23.75
CA TYR A 1151 -7.94 -12.23 -22.35
C TYR A 1151 -9.32 -12.13 -21.69
N THR A 1152 -9.38 -12.40 -20.38
CA THR A 1152 -10.41 -11.92 -19.45
C THR A 1152 -9.67 -11.30 -18.28
N ALA A 1153 -9.42 -10.00 -18.37
CA ALA A 1153 -8.46 -9.26 -17.58
C ALA A 1153 -8.85 -7.77 -17.49
N VAL A 1154 -8.44 -7.12 -16.41
CA VAL A 1154 -8.24 -5.65 -16.38
C VAL A 1154 -6.93 -5.31 -17.11
N SER A 1155 -6.79 -4.08 -17.59
CA SER A 1155 -5.56 -3.59 -18.24
C SER A 1155 -5.13 -2.26 -17.63
N SER A 1156 -3.87 -1.86 -17.77
CA SER A 1156 -3.48 -0.48 -17.45
C SER A 1156 -4.13 0.53 -18.40
N GLU A 1157 -4.46 1.72 -17.90
CA GLU A 1157 -4.82 2.89 -18.72
C GLU A 1157 -3.58 3.50 -19.38
N SER A 1158 -2.46 3.54 -18.66
CA SER A 1158 -1.15 3.96 -19.17
C SER A 1158 -0.42 2.85 -19.92
N THR A 1159 0.48 3.23 -20.82
CA THR A 1159 1.42 2.30 -21.44
C THR A 1159 2.54 1.98 -20.47
N ALA A 1160 2.85 0.70 -20.27
CA ALA A 1160 3.94 0.25 -19.42
C ALA A 1160 5.28 0.85 -19.90
N LEU A 1161 6.00 1.47 -18.97
CA LEU A 1161 7.40 1.87 -19.20
C LEU A 1161 8.30 0.62 -19.26
N THR A 1162 9.49 0.78 -19.84
CA THR A 1162 10.50 -0.28 -19.95
C THR A 1162 11.87 0.24 -19.58
N ASP A 1163 12.71 -0.63 -19.04
CA ASP A 1163 13.96 -0.29 -18.36
C ASP A 1163 13.74 0.57 -17.09
N GLU A 1164 12.52 0.51 -16.52
CA GLU A 1164 12.04 1.23 -15.33
C GLU A 1164 11.37 0.23 -14.38
N ARG A 1165 11.46 0.44 -13.07
CA ARG A 1165 10.85 -0.44 -12.06
C ARG A 1165 9.44 0.03 -11.71
N VAL A 1166 8.47 -0.88 -11.78
CA VAL A 1166 7.07 -0.64 -11.39
C VAL A 1166 6.51 -1.82 -10.61
N ARG A 1167 5.77 -1.55 -9.54
CA ARG A 1167 5.14 -2.57 -8.70
C ARG A 1167 3.76 -2.89 -9.22
N LEU A 1168 3.52 -4.16 -9.54
CA LEU A 1168 2.26 -4.63 -10.13
C LEU A 1168 1.46 -5.40 -9.09
N THR A 1169 0.36 -4.83 -8.59
CA THR A 1169 -0.52 -5.52 -7.64
C THR A 1169 -1.81 -5.98 -8.33
N GLY A 1170 -2.04 -7.29 -8.34
CA GLY A 1170 -3.25 -7.93 -8.84
C GLY A 1170 -4.09 -8.52 -7.71
N ALA A 1171 -5.35 -8.10 -7.58
CA ALA A 1171 -6.26 -8.58 -6.53
C ALA A 1171 -7.50 -9.25 -7.12
N TYR A 1172 -7.86 -10.44 -6.64
CA TYR A 1172 -9.15 -11.10 -6.93
C TYR A 1172 -10.03 -11.10 -5.68
N ASN A 1173 -11.17 -10.42 -5.75
CA ASN A 1173 -12.19 -10.44 -4.72
C ASN A 1173 -13.26 -11.49 -5.10
N ALA A 1174 -13.37 -12.56 -4.31
CA ALA A 1174 -14.32 -13.64 -4.52
C ALA A 1174 -15.74 -13.34 -3.99
N GLN A 1175 -15.90 -12.39 -3.08
CA GLN A 1175 -17.21 -11.94 -2.60
C GLN A 1175 -17.95 -11.19 -3.71
N ASP A 1176 -17.29 -10.23 -4.35
CA ASP A 1176 -17.83 -9.45 -5.48
C ASP A 1176 -17.67 -10.17 -6.83
N GLY A 1177 -16.70 -11.10 -6.92
CA GLY A 1177 -16.38 -11.81 -8.15
C GLY A 1177 -15.69 -10.92 -9.18
N THR A 1178 -14.80 -10.04 -8.73
CA THR A 1178 -14.10 -9.03 -9.54
C THR A 1178 -12.58 -9.12 -9.39
N ILE A 1179 -11.85 -8.69 -10.43
CA ILE A 1179 -10.40 -8.47 -10.38
C ILE A 1179 -10.07 -6.98 -10.52
N SER A 1180 -9.02 -6.55 -9.83
CA SER A 1180 -8.43 -5.21 -9.89
C SER A 1180 -6.93 -5.29 -10.21
N LEU A 1181 -6.41 -4.24 -10.86
CA LEU A 1181 -4.99 -4.01 -11.11
C LEU A 1181 -4.61 -2.65 -10.53
N TYR A 1182 -3.54 -2.63 -9.76
CA TYR A 1182 -2.89 -1.42 -9.27
C TYR A 1182 -1.47 -1.36 -9.84
N LEU A 1183 -1.04 -0.17 -10.22
CA LEU A 1183 0.37 0.14 -10.40
C LEU A 1183 0.81 0.92 -9.17
N ASP A 1184 1.84 0.43 -8.49
CA ASP A 1184 2.14 0.72 -7.09
C ASP A 1184 0.89 0.51 -6.21
N ALA A 1185 0.39 1.59 -5.59
CA ALA A 1185 -0.86 1.61 -4.84
C ALA A 1185 -2.03 2.28 -5.60
N THR A 1186 -1.83 2.69 -6.85
CA THR A 1186 -2.81 3.45 -7.65
C THR A 1186 -3.70 2.52 -8.48
N PRO A 1187 -5.04 2.53 -8.31
CA PRO A 1187 -5.96 1.71 -9.11
C PRO A 1187 -5.92 2.16 -10.57
N ASN A 1188 -5.77 1.21 -11.51
CA ASN A 1188 -5.47 1.53 -12.91
C ASN A 1188 -6.57 1.10 -13.91
N ASP A 1189 -7.65 0.46 -13.46
CA ASP A 1189 -8.90 0.17 -14.21
C ASP A 1189 -10.04 -0.15 -13.22
N VAL A 1190 -11.28 -0.11 -13.72
CA VAL A 1190 -12.49 -0.46 -12.98
C VAL A 1190 -12.50 -1.96 -12.63
N PRO A 1191 -12.73 -2.34 -11.34
CA PRO A 1191 -12.83 -3.74 -10.93
C PRO A 1191 -13.79 -4.54 -11.84
N THR A 1192 -13.25 -5.51 -12.57
CA THR A 1192 -13.97 -6.16 -13.68
C THR A 1192 -14.37 -7.58 -13.31
N ALA A 1193 -15.61 -7.94 -13.62
CA ALA A 1193 -16.21 -9.24 -13.26
C ALA A 1193 -15.40 -10.42 -13.84
N PHE A 1194 -15.01 -11.35 -12.96
CA PHE A 1194 -14.08 -12.44 -13.24
C PHE A 1194 -14.57 -13.77 -12.66
N THR A 1195 -14.77 -14.74 -13.55
CA THR A 1195 -15.06 -16.12 -13.18
C THR A 1195 -13.76 -16.89 -12.97
N ALA A 1196 -13.37 -17.07 -11.71
CA ALA A 1196 -12.24 -17.90 -11.33
C ALA A 1196 -12.39 -19.35 -11.82
N VAL A 1197 -11.25 -20.00 -12.08
CA VAL A 1197 -11.15 -21.41 -12.49
C VAL A 1197 -10.00 -22.07 -11.75
N ALA A 1198 -10.36 -23.00 -10.85
CA ALA A 1198 -9.45 -23.64 -9.89
C ALA A 1198 -8.09 -24.08 -10.48
N GLY A 1199 -7.02 -23.39 -10.09
CA GLY A 1199 -5.64 -23.74 -10.37
C GLY A 1199 -5.07 -24.69 -9.32
N ASN A 1200 -4.95 -25.98 -9.66
CA ASN A 1200 -4.24 -26.98 -8.84
C ASN A 1200 -2.83 -27.28 -9.36
N GLY A 1201 -2.30 -26.44 -10.27
CA GLY A 1201 -0.96 -26.57 -10.82
C GLY A 1201 0.07 -25.67 -10.13
N ASP A 1202 1.28 -25.67 -10.67
CA ASP A 1202 2.39 -24.86 -10.16
C ASP A 1202 2.14 -23.36 -10.32
N PHE A 1203 2.73 -22.58 -9.41
CA PHE A 1203 2.91 -21.14 -9.54
C PHE A 1203 4.26 -20.85 -10.21
N SER A 1204 4.31 -19.92 -11.17
CA SER A 1204 5.52 -19.57 -11.89
C SER A 1204 5.65 -18.09 -12.20
N ALA A 1205 6.90 -17.63 -12.26
CA ALA A 1205 7.29 -16.32 -12.76
C ALA A 1205 8.08 -16.45 -14.08
N GLY A 1206 8.07 -15.41 -14.92
CA GLY A 1206 8.75 -15.35 -16.21
C GLY A 1206 8.15 -16.21 -17.33
N ARG A 1207 7.13 -17.04 -17.06
CA ARG A 1207 6.48 -17.92 -18.06
C ARG A 1207 5.02 -18.22 -17.74
N ALA A 1208 4.23 -18.49 -18.78
CA ALA A 1208 2.86 -19.01 -18.67
C ALA A 1208 2.69 -20.43 -19.18
N TYR A 1209 1.79 -21.18 -18.54
CA TYR A 1209 1.25 -22.42 -19.11
C TYR A 1209 0.03 -22.09 -19.98
N VAL A 1210 0.09 -22.36 -21.28
CA VAL A 1210 -0.96 -22.05 -22.27
C VAL A 1210 -1.04 -23.17 -23.30
N ASN A 1211 -2.25 -23.58 -23.68
CA ASN A 1211 -2.50 -24.66 -24.65
C ASN A 1211 -1.70 -25.95 -24.33
N LYS A 1212 -1.61 -26.29 -23.04
CA LYS A 1212 -0.84 -27.44 -22.49
C LYS A 1212 0.68 -27.42 -22.72
N ALA A 1213 1.26 -26.24 -22.95
CA ALA A 1213 2.72 -26.05 -23.04
C ALA A 1213 3.16 -24.85 -22.19
N TRP A 1214 4.44 -24.84 -21.80
CA TRP A 1214 5.08 -23.64 -21.27
C TRP A 1214 5.50 -22.72 -22.42
N GLY A 1215 5.33 -21.41 -22.24
CA GLY A 1215 5.61 -20.38 -23.24
C GLY A 1215 5.27 -18.99 -22.72
N ASN A 1216 5.22 -17.98 -23.61
CA ASN A 1216 4.98 -16.59 -23.24
C ASN A 1216 6.03 -16.08 -22.23
N TYR A 1217 7.30 -16.43 -22.50
CA TYR A 1217 8.44 -16.06 -21.68
C TYR A 1217 8.73 -14.56 -21.81
N LEU A 1218 8.78 -13.85 -20.69
CA LEU A 1218 8.92 -12.38 -20.62
C LEU A 1218 10.40 -12.02 -20.31
N PRO A 1219 11.06 -11.17 -21.12
CA PRO A 1219 12.38 -10.65 -20.75
C PRO A 1219 12.22 -9.51 -19.74
N GLU A 1220 12.59 -9.78 -18.50
CA GLU A 1220 12.32 -8.91 -17.35
C GLU A 1220 13.29 -9.20 -16.20
N LYS A 1221 13.36 -8.26 -15.25
CA LYS A 1221 13.76 -8.52 -13.87
C LYS A 1221 12.53 -8.47 -12.98
N ILE A 1222 12.50 -9.29 -11.93
CA ILE A 1222 11.47 -9.23 -10.87
C ILE A 1222 12.11 -9.20 -9.48
N SER A 1223 11.57 -8.35 -8.60
CA SER A 1223 11.92 -8.21 -7.19
C SER A 1223 10.67 -8.22 -6.31
N ASP A 1224 10.85 -8.49 -5.02
CA ASP A 1224 9.82 -8.42 -3.97
C ASP A 1224 8.44 -9.04 -4.33
N LEU A 1225 8.46 -10.31 -4.73
CA LEU A 1225 7.26 -11.04 -5.14
C LEU A 1225 6.52 -11.60 -3.92
N ARG A 1226 5.38 -11.00 -3.56
CA ARG A 1226 4.55 -11.40 -2.41
C ARG A 1226 3.14 -11.85 -2.81
N ILE A 1227 2.58 -12.81 -2.08
CA ILE A 1227 1.23 -13.36 -2.31
C ILE A 1227 0.48 -13.50 -0.99
N TRP A 1228 -0.73 -12.95 -0.92
CA TRP A 1228 -1.64 -13.06 0.22
C TRP A 1228 -2.91 -13.85 -0.11
N VAL A 1229 -3.47 -14.52 0.89
CA VAL A 1229 -4.88 -14.95 0.89
C VAL A 1229 -5.72 -13.80 1.45
N GLY A 1230 -6.83 -13.48 0.77
CA GLY A 1230 -7.59 -12.25 0.96
C GLY A 1230 -7.30 -11.22 -0.13
N ALA A 1231 -8.25 -10.33 -0.37
CA ALA A 1231 -8.13 -9.20 -1.29
C ALA A 1231 -8.43 -7.89 -0.53
N PRO A 1232 -7.65 -6.82 -0.75
CA PRO A 1232 -7.80 -5.56 -0.02
C PRO A 1232 -9.19 -4.94 -0.24
N ALA A 1233 -9.72 -4.30 0.79
CA ALA A 1233 -11.01 -3.62 0.73
C ALA A 1233 -10.96 -2.28 -0.03
N ASN A 1234 -9.78 -1.66 -0.14
CA ASN A 1234 -9.56 -0.34 -0.72
C ASN A 1234 -8.07 -0.10 -1.03
N ASP A 1235 -7.78 0.97 -1.77
CA ASP A 1235 -6.44 1.32 -2.27
C ASP A 1235 -5.44 1.75 -1.18
N MET A 1236 -5.92 2.12 0.02
CA MET A 1236 -5.08 2.42 1.19
C MET A 1236 -4.62 1.10 1.86
N GLN A 1237 -5.47 0.07 1.85
CA GLN A 1237 -5.05 -1.26 2.27
C GLN A 1237 -4.01 -1.87 1.31
N VAL A 1238 -4.09 -1.60 0.00
CA VAL A 1238 -3.04 -1.98 -0.96
C VAL A 1238 -1.69 -1.36 -0.56
N GLU A 1239 -1.69 -0.07 -0.27
CA GLU A 1239 -0.51 0.72 0.13
C GLU A 1239 0.15 0.16 1.39
N ASN A 1240 -0.64 -0.12 2.43
CA ASN A 1240 -0.16 -0.76 3.66
C ASN A 1240 0.39 -2.18 3.45
N MET A 1241 -0.16 -2.95 2.50
CA MET A 1241 0.31 -4.32 2.21
C MET A 1241 1.66 -4.34 1.47
N ILE A 1242 1.94 -3.31 0.64
CA ILE A 1242 3.20 -3.26 -0.13
C ILE A 1242 4.33 -2.57 0.65
N GLY A 1243 4.02 -1.54 1.45
CA GLY A 1243 5.01 -0.59 1.98
C GLY A 1243 5.30 0.51 0.94
N GLY A 1244 4.92 1.75 1.25
CA GLY A 1244 4.90 2.91 0.32
C GLY A 1244 6.25 3.52 -0.03
#